data_AF-G3T9A0-F1
#
_entry.id   AF-G3T9A0-F1
#
_cell.length_a   1.000
_cell.length_b   1.000
_cell.length_c   1.000
_cell.angle_alpha   90.00
_cell.angle_beta   90.00
_cell.angle_gamma   90.00
#
_symmetry.space_group_name_H-M   'P 1'
#
loop_
_entity.id
_entity.type
_entity.pdbx_description
1 polymer ?
#
loop_
_entity_poly.entity_id
_entity_poly.type
_entity_poly.pdbx_seq_one_letter_code
_entity_poly.pdbx_strand_id
1 'polypeptide(L)'
;FFPFQNFVPSLGRQTSLTTSVIPKAEQSTAYKDFIYFTVFEGNVRNVSKVSVEYLCSQPCVVSLEAVVSSEFRSSIPVYKKRWKNEKHLHTSRMQIVHVKFPSIMVYRDDYFIRNSISVSAVILRAWITHKYGGGDSNVKWEENLLHAVATNYTLLKTVPPFERPFKDHQVCLEWNMDYIWNLQANKIPQCPLENDMVTLLGFPYASSGENTGIVKKFARFRNRELEATRRQRMDYPVFTVSLWLYLLHYCKASLCGILYFVDSNEMYGTPSVFLTEEGHLHIQMHLIKGEDLAVKTKFIIPLKEWFRLDISFNGGQIVVTTSIGQDLKSYHNQTISFREDFHYDDTAGYFIIGGSRYVAGIQGFFGPLKYYRLRTLDPDQIFNPLLEKQLAEQIKLYYERCAEIQEIVSVYASMVQQGGVRQEACDPWNSYLDLKRRYGSPSTCRAFPWEKELKDKHPSLFQALMEMDLLTVPRNSNEFILEIGARIFEKAIKRLSSVDGLHQISSVVPFLMDSSCCGYHKASYYLTVFYETGLNVPQDQLQGMLYSLIGGQGSERLSSMNLGYKHYQGIDNYHLDSELSYAYYSNIAMKTPLDQHTLQGDQAYVETIRLKDDEILKVQTKEDGDVFMWLKHEATRGNAAAQQRLAQMLFWGQQGVAKNPEAAIEWYAKGALETEDPALIYDYAIVLFKGQGVKKNRRLALELMKKAASKGLHQAVNGLGWYYHKFKKNYAKAAKYWLKAEEMGNPDASYNLGVLYLDGIFPGVTGRNQTLAGEYFHKAAQGGHIEGTLWCSLYYITGNLETFPRDPEKAVVWAKHVAEKNGYLGHVIRKGLNAYLEGSWHEALLYYVLAAETGIEVSQTNLAHICEERPDLARRYLAVNCVWRYYNFSVSQIDAPSFAYLKMGDLYYYGHQNQSQDLELSVQMYAQAALDGDSQGFFNLALLIEEGATIPHHILDFLEIDPTIYSSNFSILRELYERCWSHSNEESFSPCSLAWLYLHLRLVWGTLLHSALIYFLGTFLLSVLIAWTVQYFQSVSASGSSPTPAQTSPGPAASTSSPAATPAADAWDQGQPTVTNNPEPRG
;
A
#
# COMPACT_ATOMS: atom_id res chain seq x y z
N PHE A 1 -6.68 -52.54 -17.06
CA PHE A 1 -5.97 -53.61 -17.81
C PHE A 1 -6.25 -53.44 -19.30
N PHE A 2 -5.29 -52.85 -20.01
CA PHE A 2 -4.78 -53.10 -21.38
C PHE A 2 -4.11 -51.80 -21.87
N PRO A 3 -2.81 -51.83 -22.20
CA PRO A 3 -2.03 -50.64 -22.54
C PRO A 3 -2.20 -50.32 -24.03
N PHE A 4 -2.52 -49.07 -24.37
CA PHE A 4 -2.39 -48.63 -25.76
C PHE A 4 -1.10 -47.85 -25.94
N GLN A 5 -0.27 -48.42 -26.81
CA GLN A 5 1.02 -47.96 -27.24
C GLN A 5 0.98 -46.52 -27.76
N ASN A 6 2.05 -45.79 -27.44
CA ASN A 6 2.46 -44.55 -28.06
C ASN A 6 2.54 -44.72 -29.59
N PHE A 7 1.50 -44.27 -30.30
CA PHE A 7 1.65 -43.80 -31.67
C PHE A 7 1.85 -42.29 -31.60
N VAL A 8 3.11 -41.86 -31.72
CA VAL A 8 3.47 -40.48 -32.07
C VAL A 8 3.21 -40.36 -33.57
N PRO A 9 2.24 -39.56 -34.04
CA PRO A 9 2.30 -39.08 -35.40
C PRO A 9 3.38 -38.00 -35.44
N SER A 10 4.38 -38.18 -36.29
CA SER A 10 5.31 -37.12 -36.68
C SER A 10 4.53 -35.84 -36.98
N LEU A 11 4.64 -34.83 -36.11
CA LEU A 11 3.99 -33.54 -36.26
C LEU A 11 4.51 -32.86 -37.53
N GLY A 12 3.56 -32.52 -38.39
CA GLY A 12 3.80 -31.97 -39.72
C GLY A 12 4.55 -30.64 -39.68
N ARG A 13 5.46 -30.50 -40.65
CA ARG A 13 6.01 -29.22 -41.10
C ARG A 13 4.88 -28.23 -41.42
N GLN A 14 5.12 -26.95 -41.09
CA GLN A 14 4.45 -25.73 -41.57
C GLN A 14 3.20 -25.94 -42.44
N THR A 15 2.02 -25.82 -41.84
CA THR A 15 0.76 -25.60 -42.59
C THR A 15 0.39 -24.11 -42.71
N SER A 16 1.26 -23.19 -42.27
CA SER A 16 1.10 -21.74 -42.54
C SER A 16 1.15 -21.38 -44.04
N LEU A 17 1.51 -22.35 -44.90
CA LEU A 17 1.51 -22.24 -46.36
C LEU A 17 0.41 -23.05 -47.05
N THR A 18 -0.65 -23.48 -46.35
CA THR A 18 -1.91 -23.72 -47.09
C THR A 18 -2.54 -22.36 -47.33
N THR A 19 -2.21 -21.77 -48.48
CA THR A 19 -3.07 -20.76 -49.10
C THR A 19 -4.50 -21.31 -49.03
N SER A 20 -5.40 -20.59 -48.36
CA SER A 20 -6.82 -20.81 -48.60
C SER A 20 -7.00 -20.58 -50.09
N VAL A 21 -7.18 -21.65 -50.86
CA VAL A 21 -7.61 -21.53 -52.25
C VAL A 21 -9.04 -21.07 -52.17
N ILE A 22 -9.21 -19.75 -52.01
CA ILE A 22 -10.47 -19.04 -52.13
C ILE A 22 -10.67 -18.89 -53.63
N PRO A 23 -11.66 -19.57 -54.25
CA PRO A 23 -12.06 -19.21 -55.59
C PRO A 23 -12.59 -17.77 -55.50
N LYS A 24 -11.91 -16.83 -56.15
CA LYS A 24 -12.45 -15.47 -56.33
C LYS A 24 -13.80 -15.60 -57.01
N ALA A 25 -14.83 -14.96 -56.45
CA ALA A 25 -16.12 -14.85 -57.10
C ALA A 25 -15.96 -14.01 -58.37
N GLU A 26 -15.87 -14.66 -59.52
CA GLU A 26 -16.01 -13.99 -60.81
C GLU A 26 -17.48 -13.55 -60.96
N GLN A 27 -17.73 -12.25 -60.87
CA GLN A 27 -19.00 -11.66 -61.25
C GLN A 27 -19.15 -11.74 -62.77
N SER A 28 -19.74 -12.84 -63.24
CA SER A 28 -20.18 -12.99 -64.62
C SER A 28 -21.47 -12.20 -64.85
N THR A 29 -21.36 -11.11 -65.62
CA THR A 29 -22.48 -10.33 -66.15
C THR A 29 -23.19 -11.09 -67.27
N ALA A 30 -24.15 -11.96 -66.92
CA ALA A 30 -25.28 -12.40 -67.77
C ALA A 30 -26.21 -13.31 -66.95
N TYR A 31 -27.35 -12.78 -66.48
CA TYR A 31 -28.30 -13.54 -65.65
C TYR A 31 -28.76 -14.85 -66.29
N LYS A 32 -28.38 -15.99 -65.70
CA LYS A 32 -29.08 -17.27 -65.86
C LYS A 32 -29.27 -18.05 -64.55
N ASP A 33 -28.30 -18.05 -63.62
CA ASP A 33 -28.41 -18.76 -62.34
C ASP A 33 -27.80 -17.91 -61.20
N PHE A 34 -28.42 -17.89 -60.01
CA PHE A 34 -27.85 -17.20 -58.83
C PHE A 34 -28.19 -17.92 -57.52
N ILE A 35 -27.39 -17.67 -56.47
CA ILE A 35 -27.61 -18.16 -55.11
C ILE A 35 -27.16 -17.12 -54.06
N TYR A 36 -28.04 -16.78 -53.13
CA TYR A 36 -27.78 -15.81 -52.05
C TYR A 36 -28.33 -16.29 -50.70
N PHE A 37 -27.70 -15.81 -49.62
CA PHE A 37 -28.22 -15.94 -48.26
C PHE A 37 -28.97 -14.65 -47.90
N THR A 38 -30.26 -14.75 -47.56
CA THR A 38 -31.12 -13.55 -47.38
C THR A 38 -31.44 -13.22 -45.92
N VAL A 39 -31.54 -14.21 -45.04
CA VAL A 39 -31.83 -14.07 -43.61
C VAL A 39 -31.05 -15.14 -42.84
N PHE A 40 -30.12 -14.71 -41.99
CA PHE A 40 -29.35 -15.61 -41.14
C PHE A 40 -28.88 -14.92 -39.85
N GLU A 41 -29.13 -15.55 -38.70
CA GLU A 41 -28.57 -15.12 -37.40
C GLU A 41 -27.08 -15.47 -37.36
N GLY A 42 -26.19 -14.49 -37.52
CA GLY A 42 -24.73 -14.64 -37.71
C GLY A 42 -23.92 -15.48 -36.69
N ASN A 43 -24.54 -16.10 -35.67
CA ASN A 43 -23.87 -16.85 -34.61
C ASN A 43 -24.13 -18.37 -34.74
N VAL A 44 -23.12 -19.18 -34.42
CA VAL A 44 -23.25 -20.65 -34.35
C VAL A 44 -24.09 -21.04 -33.13
N ARG A 45 -25.26 -21.65 -33.36
CA ARG A 45 -26.17 -22.19 -32.33
C ARG A 45 -26.41 -23.67 -32.59
N ASN A 46 -27.12 -24.38 -31.69
CA ASN A 46 -27.43 -25.81 -31.89
C ASN A 46 -28.17 -26.05 -33.21
N VAL A 47 -29.17 -25.21 -33.49
CA VAL A 47 -29.88 -25.20 -34.77
C VAL A 47 -29.95 -23.76 -35.28
N SER A 48 -29.26 -23.47 -36.37
CA SER A 48 -29.30 -22.17 -37.04
C SER A 48 -30.21 -22.23 -38.28
N LYS A 49 -31.11 -21.25 -38.45
CA LYS A 49 -31.98 -21.15 -39.62
C LYS A 49 -31.29 -20.37 -40.72
N VAL A 50 -31.10 -20.98 -41.88
CA VAL A 50 -30.50 -20.38 -43.09
C VAL A 50 -31.56 -20.28 -44.17
N SER A 51 -31.89 -19.07 -44.65
CA SER A 51 -32.64 -18.92 -45.90
C SER A 51 -31.68 -18.81 -47.09
N VAL A 52 -31.81 -19.74 -48.03
CA VAL A 52 -31.07 -19.76 -49.29
C VAL A 52 -32.03 -19.39 -50.41
N GLU A 53 -31.83 -18.23 -51.02
CA GLU A 53 -32.53 -17.82 -52.23
C GLU A 53 -31.73 -18.23 -53.45
N TYR A 54 -32.36 -18.90 -54.40
CA TYR A 54 -31.69 -19.37 -55.61
C TYR A 54 -32.63 -19.40 -56.82
N LEU A 55 -32.06 -19.26 -58.00
CA LEU A 55 -32.74 -19.39 -59.29
C LEU A 55 -31.91 -20.30 -60.19
N CYS A 56 -32.59 -21.25 -60.85
CA CYS A 56 -31.96 -22.15 -61.81
C CYS A 56 -32.52 -21.99 -63.22
N SER A 57 -31.65 -21.85 -64.23
CA SER A 57 -32.00 -21.81 -65.66
C SER A 57 -32.20 -23.19 -66.27
N GLN A 58 -31.55 -24.22 -65.73
CA GLN A 58 -31.66 -25.63 -66.12
C GLN A 58 -31.94 -26.52 -64.91
N PRO A 59 -32.40 -27.77 -65.08
CA PRO A 59 -32.54 -28.71 -63.98
C PRO A 59 -31.24 -28.80 -63.17
N CYS A 60 -31.30 -28.35 -61.92
CA CYS A 60 -30.12 -28.12 -61.10
C CYS A 60 -30.18 -28.85 -59.76
N VAL A 61 -29.01 -29.05 -59.15
CA VAL A 61 -28.87 -29.48 -57.76
C VAL A 61 -28.28 -28.32 -56.97
N VAL A 62 -29.00 -27.89 -55.92
CA VAL A 62 -28.53 -26.89 -54.99
C VAL A 62 -27.93 -27.61 -53.79
N SER A 63 -26.70 -27.25 -53.44
CA SER A 63 -25.94 -27.84 -52.34
C SER A 63 -25.59 -26.77 -51.31
N LEU A 64 -25.66 -27.16 -50.03
CA LEU A 64 -25.32 -26.34 -48.87
C LEU A 64 -24.39 -27.15 -47.97
N GLU A 65 -23.29 -26.54 -47.55
CA GLU A 65 -22.31 -27.18 -46.68
C GLU A 65 -21.78 -26.18 -45.65
N ALA A 66 -21.64 -26.63 -44.40
CA ALA A 66 -20.93 -25.91 -43.37
C ALA A 66 -19.59 -26.58 -43.09
N VAL A 67 -18.52 -25.80 -43.16
CA VAL A 67 -17.14 -26.24 -43.00
C VAL A 67 -16.50 -25.48 -41.86
N VAL A 68 -15.71 -26.18 -41.06
CA VAL A 68 -15.17 -25.69 -39.79
C VAL A 68 -13.66 -25.78 -39.78
N SER A 69 -13.03 -24.76 -39.22
CA SER A 69 -11.62 -24.75 -38.91
C SER A 69 -11.40 -24.68 -37.41
N SER A 70 -10.45 -25.48 -36.93
CA SER A 70 -9.94 -25.53 -35.56
C SER A 70 -8.43 -25.34 -35.58
N GLU A 71 -7.81 -25.18 -34.41
CA GLU A 71 -6.35 -25.04 -34.27
C GLU A 71 -5.57 -26.21 -34.88
N PHE A 72 -6.15 -27.42 -34.89
CA PHE A 72 -5.46 -28.65 -35.31
C PHE A 72 -5.81 -29.10 -36.73
N ARG A 73 -6.95 -28.67 -37.27
CA ARG A 73 -7.47 -29.09 -38.57
C ARG A 73 -8.35 -28.01 -39.19
N SER A 74 -8.10 -27.71 -40.46
CA SER A 74 -8.92 -26.81 -41.27
C SER A 74 -9.87 -27.59 -42.18
N SER A 75 -10.92 -26.92 -42.66
CA SER A 75 -11.80 -27.43 -43.71
C SER A 75 -12.58 -28.72 -43.37
N ILE A 76 -12.95 -28.95 -42.11
CA ILE A 76 -13.75 -30.11 -41.71
C ILE A 76 -15.23 -29.87 -42.01
N PRO A 77 -15.89 -30.69 -42.85
CA PRO A 77 -17.32 -30.53 -43.10
C PRO A 77 -18.14 -31.06 -41.91
N VAL A 78 -18.96 -30.20 -41.31
CA VAL A 78 -19.81 -30.56 -40.16
C VAL A 78 -21.29 -30.67 -40.50
N TYR A 79 -21.69 -30.15 -41.68
CA TYR A 79 -23.05 -30.25 -42.17
C TYR A 79 -23.08 -30.26 -43.69
N LYS A 80 -23.91 -31.13 -44.30
CA LYS A 80 -24.11 -31.22 -45.75
C LYS A 80 -25.59 -31.43 -46.06
N LYS A 81 -26.14 -30.66 -47.01
CA LYS A 81 -27.49 -30.87 -47.52
C LYS A 81 -27.56 -30.54 -49.00
N ARG A 82 -28.33 -31.32 -49.77
CA ARG A 82 -28.59 -31.10 -51.20
C ARG A 82 -30.05 -31.28 -51.53
N TRP A 83 -30.55 -30.55 -52.52
CA TRP A 83 -31.90 -30.73 -53.06
C TRP A 83 -31.93 -30.40 -54.55
N LYS A 84 -32.91 -30.97 -55.25
CA LYS A 84 -33.06 -30.82 -56.71
C LYS A 84 -34.12 -29.79 -57.03
N ASN A 85 -33.90 -28.98 -58.06
CA ASN A 85 -34.92 -28.09 -58.64
C ASN A 85 -35.07 -28.39 -60.13
N GLU A 86 -36.02 -29.27 -60.46
CA GLU A 86 -36.26 -29.75 -61.83
C GLU A 86 -37.53 -29.16 -62.46
N LYS A 87 -38.48 -28.67 -61.66
CA LYS A 87 -39.83 -28.26 -62.12
C LYS A 87 -40.05 -26.75 -62.21
N HIS A 88 -39.26 -25.96 -61.48
CA HIS A 88 -39.42 -24.51 -61.35
C HIS A 88 -38.15 -23.82 -61.84
N LEU A 89 -37.99 -23.82 -63.17
CA LEU A 89 -36.90 -23.14 -63.86
C LEU A 89 -37.24 -21.65 -64.04
N HIS A 90 -36.21 -20.79 -64.04
CA HIS A 90 -36.33 -19.32 -64.19
C HIS A 90 -37.19 -18.59 -63.15
N THR A 91 -37.51 -19.23 -62.03
CA THR A 91 -38.26 -18.63 -60.91
C THR A 91 -37.39 -18.61 -59.66
N SER A 92 -37.29 -17.45 -59.00
CA SER A 92 -36.54 -17.35 -57.74
C SER A 92 -37.27 -18.14 -56.65
N ARG A 93 -36.53 -18.98 -55.93
CA ARG A 93 -37.04 -19.78 -54.81
C ARG A 93 -36.24 -19.51 -53.56
N MET A 94 -36.94 -19.32 -52.45
CA MET A 94 -36.35 -19.25 -51.13
C MET A 94 -36.57 -20.58 -50.40
N GLN A 95 -35.49 -21.20 -49.94
CA GLN A 95 -35.53 -22.42 -49.14
C GLN A 95 -34.93 -22.16 -47.76
N ILE A 96 -35.71 -22.42 -46.72
CA ILE A 96 -35.23 -22.37 -45.33
C ILE A 96 -34.63 -23.73 -44.97
N VAL A 97 -33.39 -23.73 -44.48
CA VAL A 97 -32.63 -24.90 -44.05
C VAL A 97 -32.23 -24.74 -42.59
N HIS A 98 -32.55 -25.74 -41.77
CA HIS A 98 -32.11 -25.82 -40.38
C HIS A 98 -30.76 -26.54 -40.31
N VAL A 99 -29.69 -25.79 -40.07
CA VAL A 99 -28.33 -26.32 -39.94
C VAL A 99 -28.10 -26.71 -38.48
N LYS A 100 -27.87 -28.01 -38.23
CA LYS A 100 -27.60 -28.53 -36.89
C LYS A 100 -26.10 -28.76 -36.71
N PHE A 101 -25.49 -28.09 -35.75
CA PHE A 101 -24.07 -28.22 -35.46
C PHE A 101 -23.80 -29.32 -34.40
N PRO A 102 -22.62 -29.98 -34.44
CA PRO A 102 -22.21 -30.95 -33.42
C PRO A 102 -22.23 -30.36 -32.00
N SER A 103 -22.68 -31.13 -31.00
CA SER A 103 -22.79 -30.63 -29.62
C SER A 103 -21.46 -30.18 -29.02
N ILE A 104 -20.34 -30.84 -29.38
CA ILE A 104 -18.98 -30.48 -28.97
C ILE A 104 -18.52 -29.09 -29.46
N MET A 105 -19.21 -28.49 -30.44
CA MET A 105 -18.92 -27.14 -30.95
C MET A 105 -19.81 -26.05 -30.34
N VAL A 106 -20.98 -26.43 -29.83
CA VAL A 106 -22.06 -25.49 -29.44
C VAL A 106 -22.18 -25.37 -27.93
N TYR A 107 -21.89 -26.45 -27.21
CA TYR A 107 -22.06 -26.55 -25.78
C TYR A 107 -20.71 -26.67 -25.08
N ARG A 108 -20.68 -26.26 -23.81
CA ARG A 108 -19.52 -26.41 -22.93
C ARG A 108 -19.31 -27.88 -22.54
N ASP A 109 -18.08 -28.22 -22.17
CA ASP A 109 -17.77 -29.53 -21.61
C ASP A 109 -18.57 -29.83 -20.34
N ASP A 110 -19.13 -31.04 -20.30
CA ASP A 110 -19.83 -31.60 -19.15
C ASP A 110 -19.56 -33.11 -19.06
N TYR A 111 -20.28 -33.81 -18.18
CA TYR A 111 -20.07 -35.24 -18.00
C TYR A 111 -20.34 -36.07 -19.28
N PHE A 112 -21.31 -35.64 -20.10
CA PHE A 112 -21.79 -36.33 -21.29
C PHE A 112 -21.17 -35.79 -22.60
N ILE A 113 -20.86 -34.50 -22.65
CA ILE A 113 -20.14 -33.83 -23.73
C ILE A 113 -18.70 -33.67 -23.27
N ARG A 114 -17.83 -34.56 -23.75
CA ARG A 114 -16.39 -34.49 -23.48
C ARG A 114 -15.65 -33.94 -24.69
N ASN A 115 -14.60 -33.17 -24.41
CA ASN A 115 -13.67 -32.60 -25.39
C ASN A 115 -14.34 -31.58 -26.33
N SER A 116 -14.87 -30.50 -25.76
CA SER A 116 -15.40 -29.37 -26.49
C SER A 116 -14.29 -28.73 -27.30
N ILE A 117 -14.59 -28.42 -28.56
CA ILE A 117 -13.58 -27.93 -29.49
C ILE A 117 -13.64 -26.41 -29.62
N SER A 118 -12.48 -25.76 -29.57
CA SER A 118 -12.34 -24.36 -29.94
C SER A 118 -12.36 -24.25 -31.46
N VAL A 119 -13.29 -23.45 -31.96
CA VAL A 119 -13.55 -23.29 -33.39
C VAL A 119 -13.14 -21.89 -33.80
N SER A 120 -12.15 -21.78 -34.68
CA SER A 120 -11.60 -20.50 -35.10
C SER A 120 -12.43 -19.84 -36.21
N ALA A 121 -13.01 -20.64 -37.12
CA ALA A 121 -13.88 -20.14 -38.16
C ALA A 121 -14.91 -21.20 -38.60
N VAL A 122 -16.11 -20.74 -38.96
CA VAL A 122 -17.12 -21.57 -39.62
C VAL A 122 -17.56 -20.88 -40.90
N ILE A 123 -17.45 -21.58 -42.01
CA ILE A 123 -17.82 -21.09 -43.34
C ILE A 123 -19.03 -21.87 -43.81
N LEU A 124 -20.11 -21.16 -44.12
CA LEU A 124 -21.27 -21.71 -44.78
C LEU A 124 -21.16 -21.41 -46.28
N ARG A 125 -21.17 -22.45 -47.12
CA ARG A 125 -21.06 -22.32 -48.58
C ARG A 125 -22.26 -22.98 -49.26
N ALA A 126 -22.79 -22.33 -50.28
CA ALA A 126 -23.88 -22.83 -51.10
C ALA A 126 -23.54 -22.70 -52.59
N TRP A 127 -23.94 -23.69 -53.39
CA TRP A 127 -23.67 -23.68 -54.83
C TRP A 127 -24.72 -24.45 -55.64
N ILE A 128 -24.78 -24.15 -56.94
CA ILE A 128 -25.68 -24.74 -57.92
C ILE A 128 -24.87 -25.52 -58.95
N THR A 129 -25.26 -26.76 -59.23
CA THR A 129 -24.73 -27.54 -60.36
C THR A 129 -25.86 -27.93 -61.32
N HIS A 130 -25.63 -27.81 -62.64
CA HIS A 130 -26.60 -28.29 -63.65
C HIS A 130 -26.49 -29.80 -63.85
N LYS A 131 -27.61 -30.44 -64.16
CA LYS A 131 -27.69 -31.89 -64.37
C LYS A 131 -27.42 -32.19 -65.86
N TYR A 132 -26.23 -32.66 -66.19
CA TYR A 132 -25.92 -33.12 -67.55
C TYR A 132 -26.65 -34.44 -67.86
N GLY A 133 -27.25 -34.51 -69.05
CA GLY A 133 -28.01 -35.67 -69.53
C GLY A 133 -27.10 -36.87 -69.80
N GLY A 134 -26.82 -37.65 -68.77
CA GLY A 134 -26.07 -38.91 -68.83
C GLY A 134 -25.79 -39.38 -67.40
N GLY A 135 -26.41 -40.49 -67.00
CA GLY A 135 -26.46 -40.91 -65.60
C GLY A 135 -25.10 -41.29 -65.01
N ASP A 136 -24.74 -40.68 -63.89
CA ASP A 136 -24.58 -41.39 -62.61
C ASP A 136 -24.63 -40.40 -61.44
N SER A 137 -25.37 -40.73 -60.38
CA SER A 137 -25.64 -39.84 -59.24
C SER A 137 -24.56 -39.88 -58.13
N ASN A 138 -23.34 -40.29 -58.49
CA ASN A 138 -22.23 -40.54 -57.56
C ASN A 138 -20.96 -39.72 -57.87
N VAL A 139 -21.11 -38.47 -58.33
CA VAL A 139 -19.99 -37.52 -58.37
C VAL A 139 -19.58 -37.16 -56.93
N LYS A 140 -18.28 -37.22 -56.60
CA LYS A 140 -17.79 -36.88 -55.25
C LYS A 140 -18.15 -35.44 -54.90
N TRP A 141 -18.46 -35.20 -53.62
CA TRP A 141 -18.92 -33.89 -53.13
C TRP A 141 -17.96 -32.74 -53.47
N GLU A 142 -16.66 -33.01 -53.49
CA GLU A 142 -15.57 -32.07 -53.82
C GLU A 142 -15.53 -31.72 -55.32
N GLU A 143 -15.79 -32.68 -56.20
CA GLU A 143 -15.82 -32.46 -57.66
C GLU A 143 -17.03 -31.59 -58.08
N ASN A 144 -18.12 -31.62 -57.30
CA ASN A 144 -19.32 -30.81 -57.57
C ASN A 144 -19.15 -29.32 -57.28
N LEU A 145 -18.26 -28.91 -56.37
CA LEU A 145 -18.01 -27.49 -56.10
C LEU A 145 -17.21 -26.85 -57.24
N LEU A 146 -16.32 -27.60 -57.88
CA LEU A 146 -15.50 -27.15 -59.01
C LEU A 146 -16.32 -26.92 -60.30
N HIS A 147 -17.44 -27.63 -60.45
CA HIS A 147 -18.35 -27.54 -61.60
C HIS A 147 -19.59 -26.69 -61.29
N ALA A 148 -19.52 -25.83 -60.26
CA ALA A 148 -20.62 -24.99 -59.85
C ALA A 148 -20.85 -23.83 -60.84
N VAL A 149 -22.11 -23.61 -61.21
CA VAL A 149 -22.53 -22.52 -62.11
C VAL A 149 -22.77 -21.22 -61.32
N ALA A 150 -23.13 -21.34 -60.04
CA ALA A 150 -23.22 -20.22 -59.12
C ALA A 150 -22.78 -20.68 -57.72
N THR A 151 -22.00 -19.84 -57.02
CA THR A 151 -21.48 -20.12 -55.67
C THR A 151 -21.62 -18.90 -54.78
N ASN A 152 -21.91 -19.11 -53.50
CA ASN A 152 -21.89 -18.07 -52.50
C ASN A 152 -21.43 -18.62 -51.15
N TYR A 153 -20.82 -17.79 -50.30
CA TYR A 153 -20.36 -18.17 -48.98
C TYR A 153 -20.52 -17.04 -47.96
N THR A 154 -20.67 -17.42 -46.69
CA THR A 154 -20.77 -16.50 -45.54
C THR A 154 -20.02 -17.07 -44.34
N LEU A 155 -19.41 -16.20 -43.54
CA LEU A 155 -18.73 -16.55 -42.28
C LEU A 155 -19.68 -16.48 -41.09
N LEU A 156 -19.60 -17.45 -40.19
CA LEU A 156 -20.35 -17.48 -38.93
C LEU A 156 -19.45 -17.09 -37.76
N LYS A 157 -20.00 -16.29 -36.83
CA LYS A 157 -19.35 -15.96 -35.55
C LYS A 157 -19.39 -17.16 -34.62
N THR A 158 -18.22 -17.54 -34.11
CA THR A 158 -18.04 -18.63 -33.15
C THR A 158 -18.16 -18.11 -31.72
N VAL A 159 -18.54 -18.99 -30.79
CA VAL A 159 -18.58 -18.69 -29.35
C VAL A 159 -17.44 -19.47 -28.68
N PRO A 160 -16.58 -18.84 -27.87
CA PRO A 160 -15.52 -19.52 -27.13
C PRO A 160 -16.08 -20.63 -26.21
N PRO A 161 -15.37 -21.76 -26.01
CA PRO A 161 -15.87 -22.88 -25.21
C PRO A 161 -16.44 -22.52 -23.83
N PHE A 162 -15.83 -21.53 -23.16
CA PHE A 162 -16.20 -21.11 -21.81
C PHE A 162 -17.43 -20.20 -21.73
N GLU A 163 -17.81 -19.57 -22.84
CA GLU A 163 -18.99 -18.68 -22.94
C GLU A 163 -20.23 -19.42 -23.50
N ARG A 164 -20.08 -20.71 -23.86
CA ARG A 164 -21.17 -21.53 -24.39
C ARG A 164 -22.15 -21.95 -23.29
N PRO A 165 -23.45 -22.08 -23.62
CA PRO A 165 -24.41 -22.65 -22.68
C PRO A 165 -24.11 -24.12 -22.40
N PHE A 166 -24.56 -24.63 -21.25
CA PHE A 166 -24.64 -26.07 -21.00
C PHE A 166 -25.77 -26.69 -21.82
N LYS A 167 -25.62 -27.95 -22.21
CA LYS A 167 -26.68 -28.68 -22.91
C LYS A 167 -27.66 -29.23 -21.88
N ASP A 168 -28.94 -28.93 -22.08
CA ASP A 168 -30.01 -29.61 -21.34
C ASP A 168 -30.12 -31.06 -21.85
N HIS A 169 -29.59 -32.00 -21.06
CA HIS A 169 -29.70 -33.42 -21.35
C HIS A 169 -31.08 -33.86 -20.89
N GLN A 170 -32.02 -34.06 -21.82
CA GLN A 170 -33.33 -34.67 -21.53
C GLN A 170 -33.23 -36.18 -21.18
N VAL A 171 -32.24 -36.54 -20.39
CA VAL A 171 -32.06 -37.86 -19.79
C VAL A 171 -32.49 -37.71 -18.35
N CYS A 172 -33.73 -38.07 -18.04
CA CYS A 172 -34.11 -38.32 -16.65
C CYS A 172 -33.32 -39.54 -16.18
N LEU A 173 -32.26 -39.33 -15.41
CA LEU A 173 -31.61 -40.41 -14.69
C LEU A 173 -32.66 -40.99 -13.72
N GLU A 174 -32.87 -42.31 -13.75
CA GLU A 174 -33.88 -42.96 -12.90
C GLU A 174 -33.70 -42.59 -11.42
N TRP A 175 -34.84 -42.42 -10.75
CA TRP A 175 -35.12 -41.82 -9.44
C TRP A 175 -34.16 -42.10 -8.26
N ASN A 176 -33.26 -43.08 -8.35
CA ASN A 176 -32.30 -43.39 -7.28
C ASN A 176 -30.96 -42.62 -7.40
N MET A 177 -30.71 -41.93 -8.51
CA MET A 177 -29.52 -41.08 -8.66
C MET A 177 -29.72 -39.67 -8.14
N ASP A 178 -30.94 -39.13 -8.02
CA ASP A 178 -31.17 -37.77 -7.50
C ASP A 178 -30.82 -37.66 -6.01
N TYR A 179 -31.01 -38.72 -5.23
CA TYR A 179 -30.61 -38.77 -3.82
C TYR A 179 -29.08 -38.86 -3.68
N ILE A 180 -28.43 -39.66 -4.53
CA ILE A 180 -26.95 -39.75 -4.60
C ILE A 180 -26.37 -38.44 -5.13
N TRP A 181 -27.02 -37.80 -6.10
CA TRP A 181 -26.63 -36.53 -6.69
C TRP A 181 -26.82 -35.39 -5.70
N ASN A 182 -27.88 -35.36 -4.88
CA ASN A 182 -28.01 -34.37 -3.80
C ASN A 182 -26.98 -34.59 -2.68
N LEU A 183 -26.65 -35.84 -2.35
CA LEU A 183 -25.56 -36.17 -1.42
C LEU A 183 -24.17 -35.87 -1.99
N GLN A 184 -24.02 -35.87 -3.32
CA GLN A 184 -22.77 -35.59 -4.03
C GLN A 184 -22.70 -34.20 -4.67
N ALA A 185 -23.77 -33.41 -4.76
CA ALA A 185 -23.76 -32.11 -5.43
C ALA A 185 -22.86 -31.11 -4.70
N ASN A 186 -22.78 -31.25 -3.37
CA ASN A 186 -21.83 -30.53 -2.52
C ASN A 186 -20.43 -31.18 -2.47
N LYS A 187 -20.23 -32.35 -3.11
CA LYS A 187 -18.95 -33.08 -3.26
C LYS A 187 -18.41 -33.11 -4.69
N ILE A 188 -19.23 -32.80 -5.69
CA ILE A 188 -18.80 -32.56 -7.07
C ILE A 188 -18.15 -31.18 -7.01
N PRO A 189 -16.82 -31.07 -7.15
CA PRO A 189 -16.20 -29.77 -7.18
C PRO A 189 -16.79 -29.04 -8.39
N GLN A 190 -17.64 -28.05 -8.16
CA GLN A 190 -17.87 -27.04 -9.20
C GLN A 190 -16.48 -26.53 -9.54
N CYS A 191 -16.05 -26.73 -10.79
CA CYS A 191 -14.75 -26.23 -11.24
C CYS A 191 -14.72 -24.75 -10.89
N PRO A 192 -13.85 -24.30 -9.96
CA PRO A 192 -13.79 -22.89 -9.63
C PRO A 192 -13.56 -22.14 -10.93
N LEU A 193 -14.33 -21.08 -11.13
CA LEU A 193 -14.28 -20.25 -12.34
C LEU A 193 -12.96 -19.48 -12.28
N GLU A 194 -11.88 -20.15 -12.65
CA GLU A 194 -10.53 -19.60 -12.68
C GLU A 194 -10.35 -18.85 -13.99
N ASN A 195 -10.24 -17.53 -13.89
CA ASN A 195 -10.08 -16.67 -15.04
C ASN A 195 -8.61 -16.63 -15.45
N ASP A 196 -8.35 -16.60 -16.75
CA ASP A 196 -7.00 -16.47 -17.30
C ASP A 196 -6.51 -15.01 -17.33
N MET A 197 -7.38 -14.05 -17.03
CA MET A 197 -7.03 -12.65 -16.83
C MET A 197 -6.65 -12.35 -15.38
N VAL A 198 -5.48 -11.74 -15.19
CA VAL A 198 -4.95 -11.28 -13.91
C VAL A 198 -4.83 -9.77 -13.93
N THR A 199 -5.41 -9.10 -12.93
CA THR A 199 -5.18 -7.66 -12.71
C THR A 199 -3.94 -7.51 -11.83
N LEU A 200 -2.84 -7.04 -12.42
CA LEU A 200 -1.57 -6.88 -11.73
C LEU A 200 -1.50 -5.57 -10.94
N LEU A 201 -2.14 -4.52 -11.45
CA LEU A 201 -2.19 -3.21 -10.81
C LEU A 201 -3.58 -2.61 -11.02
N GLY A 202 -4.30 -2.35 -9.92
CA GLY A 202 -5.64 -1.76 -9.93
C GLY A 202 -5.67 -0.26 -9.62
N PHE A 203 -4.63 0.26 -8.95
CA PHE A 203 -4.52 1.65 -8.53
C PHE A 203 -3.26 2.29 -9.14
N PRO A 204 -3.24 3.60 -9.45
CA PRO A 204 -2.05 4.25 -10.02
C PRO A 204 -0.80 4.10 -9.14
N TYR A 205 0.30 3.62 -9.71
CA TYR A 205 1.59 3.57 -9.05
C TYR A 205 2.47 4.75 -9.49
N ALA A 206 2.86 5.58 -8.53
CA ALA A 206 3.79 6.69 -8.72
C ALA A 206 5.24 6.18 -8.70
N SER A 207 5.84 6.07 -9.88
CA SER A 207 7.21 5.60 -10.06
C SER A 207 8.20 6.77 -10.12
N SER A 208 9.13 6.79 -9.18
CA SER A 208 10.16 7.84 -9.10
C SER A 208 11.37 7.63 -10.00
N GLY A 209 11.45 6.46 -10.66
CA GLY A 209 12.61 6.03 -11.43
C GLY A 209 13.79 5.54 -10.59
N GLU A 210 13.52 5.14 -9.34
CA GLU A 210 14.50 4.52 -8.45
C GLU A 210 14.62 3.00 -8.72
N ASN A 211 15.52 2.33 -8.00
CA ASN A 211 15.80 0.89 -8.12
C ASN A 211 14.80 0.03 -7.31
N THR A 212 13.54 0.45 -7.24
CA THR A 212 12.46 -0.24 -6.51
C THR A 212 11.17 -0.19 -7.31
N GLY A 213 10.32 -1.20 -7.11
CA GLY A 213 9.12 -1.38 -7.91
C GLY A 213 8.23 -2.49 -7.35
N ILE A 214 7.16 -2.80 -8.06
CA ILE A 214 6.16 -3.78 -7.62
C ILE A 214 6.61 -5.17 -8.07
N VAL A 215 6.60 -6.14 -7.15
CA VAL A 215 6.97 -7.52 -7.41
C VAL A 215 5.71 -8.39 -7.38
N LYS A 216 5.40 -9.06 -8.50
CA LYS A 216 4.20 -9.90 -8.68
C LYS A 216 4.62 -11.32 -9.03
N LYS A 217 4.00 -12.33 -8.42
CA LYS A 217 4.28 -13.74 -8.73
C LYS A 217 3.00 -14.47 -9.06
N PHE A 218 3.00 -15.23 -10.16
CA PHE A 218 1.84 -16.01 -10.56
C PHE A 218 1.85 -17.40 -9.94
N ALA A 219 0.68 -17.79 -9.44
CA ALA A 219 0.41 -19.17 -9.08
C ALA A 219 0.12 -20.01 -10.34
N ARG A 220 0.38 -21.32 -10.22
CA ARG A 220 -0.10 -22.32 -11.18
C ARG A 220 -1.62 -22.32 -11.21
N PHE A 221 -2.20 -22.66 -12.37
CA PHE A 221 -3.64 -22.80 -12.46
C PHE A 221 -4.12 -23.95 -11.55
N ARG A 222 -5.18 -23.70 -10.78
CA ARG A 222 -5.88 -24.74 -10.02
C ARG A 222 -6.58 -25.71 -10.97
N ASN A 223 -7.06 -25.22 -12.10
CA ASN A 223 -7.64 -26.00 -13.18
C ASN A 223 -6.53 -26.78 -13.93
N ARG A 224 -6.66 -28.10 -13.95
CA ARG A 224 -5.69 -29.01 -14.59
C ARG A 224 -5.59 -28.83 -16.10
N GLU A 225 -6.68 -28.47 -16.78
CA GLU A 225 -6.69 -28.25 -18.23
C GLU A 225 -5.94 -26.97 -18.58
N LEU A 226 -6.23 -25.86 -17.88
CA LEU A 226 -5.51 -24.60 -18.08
C LEU A 226 -4.02 -24.75 -17.75
N GLU A 227 -3.68 -25.47 -16.67
CA GLU A 227 -2.27 -25.76 -16.33
C GLU A 227 -1.61 -26.65 -17.39
N ALA A 228 -2.31 -27.63 -17.95
CA ALA A 228 -1.78 -28.46 -19.04
C ALA A 228 -1.55 -27.64 -20.32
N THR A 229 -2.50 -26.77 -20.69
CA THR A 229 -2.35 -25.84 -21.82
C THR A 229 -1.19 -24.88 -21.61
N ARG A 230 -1.02 -24.34 -20.39
CA ARG A 230 0.11 -23.47 -20.03
C ARG A 230 1.44 -24.20 -20.22
N ARG A 231 1.59 -25.42 -19.71
CA ARG A 231 2.80 -26.24 -19.87
C ARG A 231 3.11 -26.57 -21.32
N GLN A 232 2.09 -26.85 -22.13
CA GLN A 232 2.25 -27.09 -23.57
C GLN A 232 2.70 -25.83 -24.33
N ARG A 233 2.47 -24.63 -23.79
CA ARG A 233 2.78 -23.33 -24.41
C ARG A 233 4.04 -22.67 -23.85
N MET A 234 4.87 -23.38 -23.09
CA MET A 234 6.13 -22.82 -22.57
C MET A 234 7.13 -22.48 -23.69
N ASP A 235 7.18 -23.31 -24.73
CA ASP A 235 8.05 -23.12 -25.90
C ASP A 235 7.28 -22.49 -27.08
N TYR A 236 6.02 -22.10 -26.88
CA TYR A 236 5.21 -21.34 -27.84
C TYR A 236 4.25 -20.43 -27.06
N PRO A 237 4.76 -19.31 -26.49
CA PRO A 237 3.97 -18.48 -25.60
C PRO A 237 2.87 -17.72 -26.32
N VAL A 238 1.68 -17.72 -25.72
CA VAL A 238 0.50 -16.99 -26.19
C VAL A 238 -0.06 -16.21 -25.00
N PHE A 239 0.14 -14.89 -24.99
CA PHE A 239 -0.36 -14.03 -23.92
C PHE A 239 -0.40 -12.56 -24.36
N THR A 240 -1.18 -11.74 -23.65
CA THR A 240 -1.27 -10.30 -23.89
C THR A 240 -1.12 -9.52 -22.59
N VAL A 241 -0.33 -8.46 -22.63
CA VAL A 241 -0.18 -7.47 -21.54
C VAL A 241 -0.79 -6.15 -21.99
N SER A 242 -1.63 -5.55 -21.16
CA SER A 242 -2.20 -4.22 -21.38
C SER A 242 -1.93 -3.32 -20.19
N LEU A 243 -1.22 -2.21 -20.40
CA LEU A 243 -0.74 -1.31 -19.36
C LEU A 243 -1.03 0.15 -19.71
N TRP A 244 -1.50 0.93 -18.74
CA TRP A 244 -1.52 2.39 -18.85
C TRP A 244 -0.25 3.02 -18.30
N LEU A 245 0.28 4.01 -19.00
CA LEU A 245 1.49 4.74 -18.60
C LEU A 245 1.33 6.24 -18.82
N TYR A 246 1.97 7.02 -17.95
CA TYR A 246 2.18 8.45 -18.09
C TYR A 246 3.65 8.76 -17.81
N LEU A 247 4.42 9.09 -18.86
CA LEU A 247 5.86 9.34 -18.74
C LEU A 247 6.16 10.83 -18.57
N LEU A 248 7.04 11.18 -17.63
CA LEU A 248 7.49 12.57 -17.46
C LEU A 248 8.72 12.89 -18.31
N HIS A 249 9.66 11.95 -18.31
CA HIS A 249 10.93 12.02 -19.03
C HIS A 249 11.29 10.64 -19.57
N TYR A 250 12.13 10.60 -20.60
CA TYR A 250 12.76 9.34 -21.01
C TYR A 250 13.79 8.90 -19.97
N CYS A 251 14.32 7.69 -20.16
CA CYS A 251 15.25 7.11 -19.20
C CYS A 251 16.52 7.96 -19.06
N LYS A 252 16.97 8.17 -17.81
CA LYS A 252 18.27 8.84 -17.54
C LYS A 252 19.47 7.89 -17.68
N ALA A 253 19.22 6.59 -17.60
CA ALA A 253 20.18 5.52 -17.84
C ALA A 253 19.91 4.88 -19.21
N SER A 254 20.77 3.96 -19.63
CA SER A 254 20.63 3.29 -20.93
C SER A 254 19.29 2.57 -21.10
N LEU A 255 18.79 1.96 -20.01
CA LEU A 255 17.52 1.24 -19.94
C LEU A 255 16.83 1.49 -18.60
N CYS A 256 15.52 1.70 -18.65
CA CYS A 256 14.64 1.78 -17.47
C CYS A 256 13.59 0.67 -17.54
N GLY A 257 13.29 0.03 -16.41
CA GLY A 257 12.27 -1.00 -16.27
C GLY A 257 10.85 -0.47 -16.45
N ILE A 258 10.07 -1.12 -17.34
CA ILE A 258 8.61 -0.98 -17.41
C ILE A 258 7.96 -2.23 -16.81
N LEU A 259 8.16 -3.38 -17.46
CA LEU A 259 7.67 -4.68 -17.01
C LEU A 259 8.65 -5.76 -17.47
N TYR A 260 9.21 -6.52 -16.55
CA TYR A 260 10.12 -7.61 -16.90
C TYR A 260 9.98 -8.80 -15.97
N PHE A 261 10.31 -9.98 -16.50
CA PHE A 261 10.30 -11.23 -15.76
C PHE A 261 11.71 -11.62 -15.30
N VAL A 262 11.82 -12.08 -14.06
CA VAL A 262 13.05 -12.65 -13.49
C VAL A 262 12.78 -14.11 -13.14
N ASP A 263 13.62 -15.01 -13.65
CA ASP A 263 13.47 -16.44 -13.46
C ASP A 263 13.92 -16.90 -12.06
N SER A 264 13.80 -18.20 -11.77
CA SER A 264 14.25 -18.78 -10.50
C SER A 264 15.76 -18.70 -10.26
N ASN A 265 16.56 -18.43 -11.30
CA ASN A 265 18.01 -18.29 -11.21
C ASN A 265 18.46 -16.83 -11.08
N GLU A 266 17.51 -15.89 -10.89
CA GLU A 266 17.77 -14.45 -10.78
C GLU A 266 18.31 -13.83 -12.09
N MET A 267 17.90 -14.38 -13.23
CA MET A 267 18.23 -13.89 -14.57
C MET A 267 17.00 -13.31 -15.26
N TYR A 268 17.21 -12.36 -16.18
CA TYR A 268 16.14 -11.83 -17.01
C TYR A 268 15.54 -12.93 -17.89
N GLY A 269 14.22 -13.06 -17.87
CA GLY A 269 13.48 -13.97 -18.74
C GLY A 269 12.52 -13.23 -19.68
N THR A 270 11.68 -14.01 -20.36
CA THR A 270 10.66 -13.49 -21.28
C THR A 270 9.37 -13.13 -20.52
N PRO A 271 8.70 -11.99 -20.81
CA PRO A 271 9.20 -10.84 -21.55
C PRO A 271 9.99 -9.89 -20.64
N SER A 272 10.95 -9.17 -21.22
CA SER A 272 11.63 -8.06 -20.56
C SER A 272 11.44 -6.78 -21.37
N VAL A 273 10.65 -5.84 -20.86
CA VAL A 273 10.28 -4.58 -21.54
C VAL A 273 10.87 -3.39 -20.81
N PHE A 274 11.73 -2.66 -21.52
CA PHE A 274 12.46 -1.50 -21.02
C PHE A 274 12.24 -0.26 -21.89
N LEU A 275 12.50 0.92 -21.32
CA LEU A 275 12.50 2.21 -22.00
C LEU A 275 13.95 2.69 -22.23
N THR A 276 14.26 3.16 -23.43
CA THR A 276 15.58 3.74 -23.75
C THR A 276 15.65 5.25 -23.44
N GLU A 277 16.86 5.82 -23.47
CA GLU A 277 17.11 7.28 -23.36
C GLU A 277 16.43 8.09 -24.48
N GLU A 278 16.26 7.46 -25.65
CA GLU A 278 15.62 8.06 -26.84
C GLU A 278 14.09 7.91 -26.85
N GLY A 279 13.52 7.17 -25.88
CA GLY A 279 12.07 6.94 -25.76
C GLY A 279 11.51 5.78 -26.59
N HIS A 280 12.38 4.91 -27.11
CA HIS A 280 11.97 3.66 -27.76
C HIS A 280 11.75 2.54 -26.72
N LEU A 281 10.85 1.60 -27.03
CA LEU A 281 10.73 0.37 -26.25
C LEU A 281 11.82 -0.62 -26.66
N HIS A 282 12.55 -1.12 -25.68
CA HIS A 282 13.51 -2.20 -25.82
C HIS A 282 12.91 -3.48 -25.25
N ILE A 283 12.63 -4.46 -26.10
CA ILE A 283 12.01 -5.73 -25.73
C ILE A 283 13.07 -6.82 -25.88
N GLN A 284 13.44 -7.44 -24.76
CA GLN A 284 14.36 -8.58 -24.70
C GLN A 284 13.58 -9.88 -24.40
N MET A 285 13.99 -10.97 -25.05
CA MET A 285 13.38 -12.29 -24.90
C MET A 285 14.45 -13.39 -24.91
N HIS A 286 14.14 -14.49 -24.24
CA HIS A 286 14.96 -15.70 -24.20
C HIS A 286 14.44 -16.71 -25.23
N LEU A 287 15.29 -17.10 -26.20
CA LEU A 287 14.96 -18.12 -27.19
C LEU A 287 15.02 -19.52 -26.57
N ILE A 288 14.32 -20.49 -27.17
CA ILE A 288 14.32 -21.89 -26.72
C ILE A 288 15.71 -22.51 -26.75
N LYS A 289 16.57 -22.10 -27.68
CA LYS A 289 17.97 -22.56 -27.78
C LYS A 289 18.91 -21.96 -26.72
N GLY A 290 18.42 -21.05 -25.88
CA GLY A 290 19.21 -20.40 -24.82
C GLY A 290 19.94 -19.12 -25.25
N GLU A 291 19.70 -18.61 -26.46
CA GLU A 291 20.20 -17.29 -26.89
C GLU A 291 19.22 -16.19 -26.47
N ASP A 292 19.73 -15.02 -26.08
CA ASP A 292 18.91 -13.83 -25.82
C ASP A 292 18.89 -12.92 -27.05
N LEU A 293 17.68 -12.50 -27.46
CA LEU A 293 17.50 -11.49 -28.50
C LEU A 293 16.80 -10.27 -27.94
N ALA A 294 17.12 -9.10 -28.51
CA ALA A 294 16.46 -7.86 -28.16
C ALA A 294 16.14 -7.02 -29.40
N VAL A 295 14.98 -6.36 -29.39
CA VAL A 295 14.51 -5.50 -30.47
C VAL A 295 14.03 -4.17 -29.92
N LYS A 296 14.25 -3.10 -30.70
CA LYS A 296 13.73 -1.76 -30.43
C LYS A 296 12.50 -1.45 -31.29
N THR A 297 11.55 -0.70 -30.75
CA THR A 297 10.43 -0.18 -31.55
C THR A 297 10.86 0.90 -32.53
N LYS A 298 10.13 1.05 -33.64
CA LYS A 298 10.36 2.08 -34.66
C LYS A 298 9.76 3.43 -34.30
N PHE A 299 8.85 3.45 -33.34
CA PHE A 299 8.21 4.66 -32.82
C PHE A 299 8.71 4.96 -31.41
N ILE A 300 8.52 6.21 -31.01
CA ILE A 300 8.85 6.77 -29.70
C ILE A 300 7.55 6.91 -28.90
N ILE A 301 7.63 6.70 -27.60
CA ILE A 301 6.49 6.83 -26.68
C ILE A 301 6.24 8.32 -26.33
N PRO A 302 4.98 8.78 -26.23
CA PRO A 302 4.67 10.16 -25.83
C PRO A 302 5.08 10.48 -24.38
N LEU A 303 5.43 11.74 -24.14
CA LEU A 303 5.67 12.31 -22.81
C LEU A 303 4.47 13.17 -22.39
N LYS A 304 4.21 13.22 -21.08
CA LYS A 304 3.17 14.04 -20.43
C LYS A 304 1.76 13.79 -20.98
N GLU A 305 1.49 12.58 -21.43
CA GLU A 305 0.18 12.15 -21.90
C GLU A 305 -0.07 10.69 -21.48
N TRP A 306 -1.30 10.39 -21.09
CA TRP A 306 -1.71 9.02 -20.78
C TRP A 306 -1.86 8.22 -22.07
N PHE A 307 -1.19 7.08 -22.15
CA PHE A 307 -1.32 6.14 -23.26
C PHE A 307 -1.47 4.70 -22.75
N ARG A 308 -2.14 3.87 -23.55
CA ARG A 308 -2.27 2.43 -23.31
C ARG A 308 -1.28 1.67 -24.18
N LEU A 309 -0.41 0.90 -23.55
CA LEU A 309 0.55 0.01 -24.17
C LEU A 309 0.02 -1.43 -24.13
N ASP A 310 -0.32 -1.97 -25.29
CA ASP A 310 -0.77 -3.34 -25.47
C ASP A 310 0.35 -4.14 -26.17
N ILE A 311 0.83 -5.20 -25.54
CA ILE A 311 1.87 -6.09 -26.08
C ILE A 311 1.31 -7.51 -26.12
N SER A 312 1.09 -8.03 -27.32
CA SER A 312 0.56 -9.36 -27.57
C SER A 312 1.66 -10.27 -28.13
N PHE A 313 1.87 -11.42 -27.48
CA PHE A 313 2.83 -12.44 -27.85
C PHE A 313 2.09 -13.64 -28.44
N ASN A 314 2.57 -14.14 -29.58
CA ASN A 314 2.04 -15.30 -30.27
C ASN A 314 3.20 -16.10 -30.89
N GLY A 315 3.83 -16.96 -30.08
CA GLY A 315 5.09 -17.61 -30.40
C GLY A 315 6.18 -16.59 -30.72
N GLY A 316 6.89 -16.79 -31.83
CA GLY A 316 7.92 -15.91 -32.36
C GLY A 316 7.42 -14.56 -32.91
N GLN A 317 6.12 -14.23 -32.76
CA GLN A 317 5.56 -12.95 -33.20
C GLN A 317 5.15 -12.09 -32.01
N ILE A 318 5.58 -10.84 -32.00
CA ILE A 318 5.24 -9.82 -31.00
C ILE A 318 4.51 -8.68 -31.72
N VAL A 319 3.33 -8.32 -31.22
CA VAL A 319 2.56 -7.17 -31.68
C VAL A 319 2.55 -6.14 -30.57
N VAL A 320 3.16 -4.99 -30.84
CA VAL A 320 3.20 -3.85 -29.91
C VAL A 320 2.27 -2.78 -30.46
N THR A 321 1.30 -2.36 -29.65
CA THR A 321 0.36 -1.28 -29.97
C THR A 321 0.36 -0.23 -28.87
N THR A 322 0.57 1.03 -29.25
CA THR A 322 0.44 2.17 -28.33
C THR A 322 -0.77 2.99 -28.75
N SER A 323 -1.76 3.11 -27.89
CA SER A 323 -3.02 3.84 -28.15
C SER A 323 -3.12 5.09 -27.28
N ILE A 324 -3.53 6.21 -27.87
CA ILE A 324 -3.66 7.51 -27.19
C ILE A 324 -5.11 8.00 -27.26
N GLY A 325 -5.53 8.78 -26.25
CA GLY A 325 -6.83 9.44 -26.22
C GLY A 325 -7.98 8.56 -25.70
N GLN A 326 -9.11 9.20 -25.39
CA GLN A 326 -10.28 8.56 -24.76
C GLN A 326 -10.94 7.51 -25.65
N ASP A 327 -10.88 7.70 -26.97
CA ASP A 327 -11.44 6.78 -27.97
C ASP A 327 -10.46 5.67 -28.38
N LEU A 328 -9.20 5.72 -27.94
CA LEU A 328 -8.11 4.80 -28.32
C LEU A 328 -7.91 4.65 -29.85
N LYS A 329 -8.33 5.66 -30.64
CA LYS A 329 -8.33 5.60 -32.11
C LYS A 329 -6.98 5.93 -32.75
N SER A 330 -6.14 6.74 -32.10
CA SER A 330 -4.78 7.00 -32.56
C SER A 330 -3.86 5.93 -31.99
N TYR A 331 -3.31 5.09 -32.86
CA TYR A 331 -2.35 4.08 -32.42
C TYR A 331 -1.16 3.92 -33.36
N HIS A 332 0.00 3.68 -32.76
CA HIS A 332 1.16 3.14 -33.46
C HIS A 332 1.17 1.64 -33.25
N ASN A 333 1.21 0.87 -34.34
CA ASN A 333 1.37 -0.58 -34.28
C ASN A 333 2.71 -0.99 -34.90
N GLN A 334 3.32 -2.00 -34.30
CA GLN A 334 4.49 -2.66 -34.86
C GLN A 334 4.37 -4.15 -34.63
N THR A 335 4.45 -4.92 -35.71
CA THR A 335 4.63 -6.36 -35.65
C THR A 335 6.11 -6.69 -35.81
N ILE A 336 6.63 -7.49 -34.89
CA ILE A 336 8.01 -7.97 -34.88
C ILE A 336 7.94 -9.49 -34.97
N SER A 337 8.56 -10.06 -36.01
CA SER A 337 8.54 -11.50 -36.25
C SER A 337 9.97 -12.05 -36.19
N PHE A 338 10.11 -13.14 -35.44
CA PHE A 338 11.35 -13.88 -35.27
C PHE A 338 11.25 -15.23 -35.97
N ARG A 339 12.40 -15.84 -36.28
CA ARG A 339 12.46 -17.15 -36.95
C ARG A 339 12.19 -18.32 -36.00
N GLU A 340 12.30 -18.07 -34.70
CA GLU A 340 12.22 -19.05 -33.64
C GLU A 340 11.33 -18.51 -32.52
N ASP A 341 10.71 -19.43 -31.77
CA ASP A 341 9.83 -19.12 -30.65
C ASP A 341 10.64 -18.89 -29.35
N PHE A 342 9.95 -18.37 -28.32
CA PHE A 342 10.58 -17.97 -27.05
C PHE A 342 10.24 -18.97 -25.95
N HIS A 343 11.17 -19.11 -25.01
CA HIS A 343 10.90 -19.84 -23.78
C HIS A 343 10.20 -18.91 -22.78
N TYR A 344 9.12 -19.42 -22.15
CA TYR A 344 8.28 -18.67 -21.23
C TYR A 344 7.61 -19.56 -20.18
N ASP A 345 8.06 -19.47 -18.92
CA ASP A 345 7.35 -20.05 -17.78
C ASP A 345 6.99 -18.96 -16.77
N ASP A 346 5.74 -18.51 -16.84
CA ASP A 346 5.16 -17.46 -16.01
C ASP A 346 5.05 -17.79 -14.51
N THR A 347 5.27 -19.06 -14.14
CA THR A 347 5.23 -19.54 -12.75
C THR A 347 6.61 -19.81 -12.16
N ALA A 348 7.65 -19.87 -12.98
CA ALA A 348 9.02 -20.19 -12.56
C ALA A 348 9.88 -18.93 -12.34
N GLY A 349 9.37 -18.01 -11.51
CA GLY A 349 10.02 -16.72 -11.28
C GLY A 349 9.03 -15.69 -10.74
N TYR A 350 9.26 -14.43 -11.05
CA TYR A 350 8.38 -13.32 -10.69
C TYR A 350 8.52 -12.15 -11.68
N PHE A 351 7.47 -11.33 -11.77
CA PHE A 351 7.41 -10.11 -12.57
C PHE A 351 7.74 -8.90 -11.72
N ILE A 352 8.44 -7.94 -12.33
CA ILE A 352 8.69 -6.63 -11.75
C ILE A 352 8.04 -5.57 -12.63
N ILE A 353 7.31 -4.63 -12.00
CA ILE A 353 6.74 -3.44 -12.63
C ILE A 353 7.52 -2.22 -12.10
N GLY A 354 8.13 -1.45 -13.00
CA GLY A 354 9.00 -0.33 -12.65
C GLY A 354 10.45 -0.76 -12.35
N GLY A 355 11.02 -0.27 -11.25
CA GLY A 355 12.42 -0.50 -10.90
C GLY A 355 12.68 -1.74 -10.05
N SER A 356 13.94 -2.16 -9.95
CA SER A 356 14.43 -3.11 -8.95
C SER A 356 15.94 -2.96 -8.73
N ARG A 357 16.52 -3.85 -7.91
CA ARG A 357 17.98 -3.96 -7.75
C ARG A 357 18.75 -4.13 -9.07
N TYR A 358 18.09 -4.56 -10.15
CA TYR A 358 18.72 -4.82 -11.45
C TYR A 358 18.73 -3.62 -12.39
N VAL A 359 17.65 -2.84 -12.38
CA VAL A 359 17.45 -1.70 -13.30
C VAL A 359 16.58 -0.64 -12.63
N ALA A 360 16.90 0.62 -12.89
CA ALA A 360 16.08 1.75 -12.46
C ALA A 360 14.70 1.73 -13.13
N GLY A 361 13.66 2.19 -12.44
CA GLY A 361 12.33 2.34 -13.03
C GLY A 361 12.23 3.55 -13.97
N ILE A 362 11.09 3.69 -14.64
CA ILE A 362 10.73 4.93 -15.36
C ILE A 362 10.27 6.03 -14.39
N GLN A 363 10.41 7.30 -14.79
CA GLN A 363 9.85 8.44 -14.04
C GLN A 363 8.46 8.78 -14.57
N GLY A 364 7.43 8.55 -13.75
CA GLY A 364 6.05 8.78 -14.15
C GLY A 364 5.04 7.94 -13.38
N PHE A 365 3.90 7.64 -14.00
CA PHE A 365 2.81 6.90 -13.37
C PHE A 365 2.47 5.65 -14.18
N PHE A 366 2.31 4.54 -13.47
CA PHE A 366 1.69 3.33 -14.01
C PHE A 366 0.21 3.36 -13.65
N GLY A 367 -0.66 3.18 -14.63
CA GLY A 367 -2.09 3.00 -14.42
C GLY A 367 -2.47 1.52 -14.39
N PRO A 368 -3.75 1.19 -14.63
CA PRO A 368 -4.24 -0.18 -14.60
C PRO A 368 -3.45 -1.12 -15.52
N LEU A 369 -2.98 -2.23 -14.95
CA LEU A 369 -2.22 -3.27 -15.64
C LEU A 369 -2.99 -4.58 -15.61
N LYS A 370 -3.33 -5.09 -16.79
CA LYS A 370 -3.96 -6.40 -16.97
C LYS A 370 -3.08 -7.33 -17.77
N TYR A 371 -3.07 -8.58 -17.31
CA TYR A 371 -2.31 -9.66 -17.90
C TYR A 371 -3.27 -10.76 -18.33
N TYR A 372 -3.36 -11.05 -19.62
CA TYR A 372 -4.21 -12.10 -20.19
C TYR A 372 -3.36 -13.33 -20.48
N ARG A 373 -3.43 -14.34 -19.60
CA ARG A 373 -2.73 -15.61 -19.75
C ARG A 373 -3.37 -16.40 -20.90
N LEU A 374 -2.57 -17.09 -21.71
CA LEU A 374 -3.04 -18.02 -22.76
C LEU A 374 -3.85 -17.40 -23.92
N ARG A 375 -3.93 -16.07 -24.05
CA ARG A 375 -4.67 -15.38 -25.12
C ARG A 375 -3.83 -14.33 -25.80
N THR A 376 -3.88 -14.29 -27.13
CA THR A 376 -3.43 -13.16 -27.94
C THR A 376 -4.67 -12.37 -28.32
N LEU A 377 -4.75 -11.11 -27.89
CA LEU A 377 -5.89 -10.24 -28.15
C LEU A 377 -5.50 -9.08 -29.07
N ASP A 378 -6.43 -8.70 -29.94
CA ASP A 378 -6.36 -7.45 -30.69
C ASP A 378 -6.80 -6.27 -29.80
N PRO A 379 -6.31 -5.04 -30.03
CA PRO A 379 -6.56 -3.88 -29.16
C PRO A 379 -8.03 -3.57 -28.86
N ASP A 380 -8.91 -3.85 -29.80
CA ASP A 380 -10.37 -3.68 -29.75
C ASP A 380 -11.08 -4.74 -28.88
N GLN A 381 -10.43 -5.87 -28.62
CA GLN A 381 -10.93 -6.92 -27.72
C GLN A 381 -10.47 -6.70 -26.26
N ILE A 382 -9.49 -5.82 -26.04
CA ILE A 382 -8.89 -5.58 -24.72
C ILE A 382 -9.72 -4.59 -23.90
N PHE A 383 -10.34 -5.09 -22.83
CA PHE A 383 -11.05 -4.26 -21.86
C PHE A 383 -10.17 -3.90 -20.65
N ASN A 384 -9.45 -2.79 -20.77
CA ASN A 384 -8.64 -2.21 -19.69
C ASN A 384 -8.86 -0.69 -19.61
N PRO A 385 -9.97 -0.22 -19.03
CA PRO A 385 -10.23 1.21 -18.90
C PRO A 385 -9.32 1.85 -17.85
N LEU A 386 -9.00 3.13 -18.04
CA LEU A 386 -8.40 3.95 -16.99
C LEU A 386 -9.44 4.18 -15.89
N LEU A 387 -9.30 3.49 -14.76
CA LEU A 387 -10.31 3.43 -13.68
C LEU A 387 -10.55 4.80 -13.03
N GLU A 388 -9.47 5.51 -12.69
CA GLU A 388 -9.52 6.81 -12.00
C GLU A 388 -9.41 7.99 -12.99
N LYS A 389 -10.44 8.17 -13.83
CA LYS A 389 -10.41 9.19 -14.90
C LYS A 389 -10.20 10.61 -14.38
N GLN A 390 -10.86 10.96 -13.27
CA GLN A 390 -10.73 12.29 -12.67
C GLN A 390 -9.31 12.53 -12.15
N LEU A 391 -8.74 11.56 -11.42
CA LEU A 391 -7.36 11.66 -10.91
C LEU A 391 -6.34 11.74 -12.04
N ALA A 392 -6.52 10.93 -13.10
CA ALA A 392 -5.65 10.96 -14.27
C ALA A 392 -5.67 12.31 -14.99
N GLU A 393 -6.84 12.96 -15.06
CA GLU A 393 -7.00 14.32 -15.59
C GLU A 393 -6.34 15.36 -14.68
N GLN A 394 -6.51 15.24 -13.36
CA GLN A 394 -5.84 16.12 -12.39
C GLN A 394 -4.30 16.02 -12.47
N ILE A 395 -3.75 14.82 -12.67
CA ILE A 395 -2.29 14.63 -12.89
C ILE A 395 -1.84 15.40 -14.13
N LYS A 396 -2.59 15.31 -15.24
CA LYS A 396 -2.28 16.05 -16.47
C LYS A 396 -2.30 17.56 -16.23
N LEU A 397 -3.39 18.08 -15.65
CA LEU A 397 -3.55 19.50 -15.34
C LEU A 397 -2.44 20.02 -14.40
N TYR A 398 -2.02 19.20 -13.42
CA TYR A 398 -0.90 19.53 -12.54
C TYR A 398 0.39 19.76 -13.32
N TYR A 399 0.80 18.83 -14.20
CA TYR A 399 2.04 18.99 -14.96
C TYR A 399 1.96 20.06 -16.06
N GLU A 400 0.77 20.37 -16.57
CA GLU A 400 0.54 21.54 -17.44
C GLU A 400 0.80 22.84 -16.66
N ARG A 401 0.19 23.00 -15.48
CA ARG A 401 0.45 24.15 -14.59
C ARG A 401 1.93 24.23 -14.21
N CYS A 402 2.57 23.12 -13.90
CA CYS A 402 3.98 23.13 -13.52
C CYS A 402 4.91 23.51 -14.67
N ALA A 403 4.55 23.19 -15.93
CA ALA A 403 5.31 23.65 -17.08
C ALA A 403 5.30 25.19 -17.16
N GLU A 404 4.14 25.83 -16.97
CA GLU A 404 4.02 27.29 -16.92
C GLU A 404 4.85 27.90 -15.78
N ILE A 405 4.76 27.34 -14.57
CA ILE A 405 5.51 27.84 -13.40
C ILE A 405 7.03 27.69 -13.61
N GLN A 406 7.48 26.54 -14.10
CA GLN A 406 8.89 26.30 -14.39
C GLN A 406 9.40 27.24 -15.47
N GLU A 407 8.58 27.60 -16.46
CA GLU A 407 8.92 28.61 -17.46
C GLU A 407 9.13 29.98 -16.82
N ILE A 408 8.19 30.45 -15.97
CA ILE A 408 8.30 31.73 -15.24
C ILE A 408 9.60 31.79 -14.43
N VAL A 409 9.89 30.72 -13.67
CA VAL A 409 11.08 30.61 -12.83
C VAL A 409 12.35 30.54 -13.68
N SER A 410 12.33 29.87 -14.83
CA SER A 410 13.47 29.80 -15.74
C SER A 410 13.83 31.16 -16.35
N VAL A 411 12.80 31.98 -16.68
CA VAL A 411 13.01 33.36 -17.15
C VAL A 411 13.63 34.20 -16.04
N TYR A 412 13.11 34.11 -14.82
CA TYR A 412 13.70 34.77 -13.65
C TYR A 412 15.17 34.38 -13.48
N ALA A 413 15.48 33.08 -13.52
CA ALA A 413 16.83 32.54 -13.39
C ALA A 413 17.80 33.14 -14.41
N SER A 414 17.40 33.17 -15.68
CA SER A 414 18.23 33.70 -16.76
C SER A 414 18.57 35.18 -16.57
N MET A 415 17.64 35.95 -15.99
CA MET A 415 17.83 37.38 -15.74
C MET A 415 18.71 37.65 -14.53
N VAL A 416 18.55 36.89 -13.44
CA VAL A 416 19.42 37.02 -12.26
C VAL A 416 20.87 36.63 -12.62
N GLN A 417 21.06 35.58 -13.43
CA GLN A 417 22.38 35.20 -13.96
C GLN A 417 23.01 36.30 -14.82
N GLN A 418 22.22 37.02 -15.62
CA GLN A 418 22.70 38.16 -16.43
C GLN A 418 22.88 39.44 -15.60
N GLY A 419 22.11 39.60 -14.51
CA GLY A 419 22.05 40.77 -13.64
C GLY A 419 23.20 40.90 -12.64
N GLY A 420 23.90 39.80 -12.32
CA GLY A 420 25.12 39.82 -11.49
C GLY A 420 26.28 40.66 -12.05
N VAL A 421 26.17 41.17 -13.27
CA VAL A 421 27.13 42.11 -13.89
C VAL A 421 26.64 43.58 -13.86
N ARG A 422 25.39 43.86 -13.47
CA ARG A 422 24.77 45.21 -13.57
C ARG A 422 23.79 45.62 -12.46
N GLN A 423 23.64 44.85 -11.38
CA GLN A 423 22.68 45.15 -10.31
C GLN A 423 23.07 46.32 -9.38
N GLU A 424 24.32 46.79 -9.40
CA GLU A 424 24.74 48.00 -8.64
C GLU A 424 24.04 49.31 -9.09
N ALA A 425 23.22 49.29 -10.15
CA ALA A 425 22.61 50.48 -10.73
C ALA A 425 21.08 50.63 -10.55
N CYS A 426 20.38 49.65 -9.94
CA CYS A 426 18.91 49.67 -9.82
C CYS A 426 18.43 49.63 -8.35
N ASP A 427 19.17 50.26 -7.43
CA ASP A 427 18.74 50.44 -6.04
C ASP A 427 17.84 51.70 -5.93
N PRO A 428 16.66 51.67 -5.26
CA PRO A 428 15.71 52.77 -5.34
C PRO A 428 16.15 54.06 -4.63
N TRP A 429 17.01 53.99 -3.61
CA TRP A 429 17.21 55.11 -2.68
C TRP A 429 18.69 55.38 -2.40
N ASN A 430 19.38 56.00 -3.36
CA ASN A 430 20.65 56.66 -3.13
C ASN A 430 20.64 58.04 -3.80
N SER A 431 20.76 59.11 -3.02
CA SER A 431 20.73 60.50 -3.51
C SER A 431 21.80 60.78 -4.57
N TYR A 432 22.89 60.00 -4.58
CA TYR A 432 23.94 60.07 -5.60
C TYR A 432 23.49 59.49 -6.96
N LEU A 433 22.64 58.46 -6.97
CA LEU A 433 22.08 57.88 -8.19
C LEU A 433 21.03 58.79 -8.85
N ASP A 434 20.33 59.61 -8.07
CA ASP A 434 19.35 60.57 -8.58
C ASP A 434 20.01 61.74 -9.34
N LEU A 435 21.17 62.20 -8.85
CA LEU A 435 22.06 63.12 -9.57
C LEU A 435 22.62 62.49 -10.86
N LYS A 436 22.96 61.20 -10.82
CA LYS A 436 23.43 60.45 -12.00
C LYS A 436 22.30 60.19 -13.02
N ARG A 437 21.03 60.08 -12.61
CA ARG A 437 19.87 60.03 -13.51
C ARG A 437 19.54 61.37 -14.17
N ARG A 438 19.77 62.50 -13.48
CA ARG A 438 19.56 63.85 -14.07
C ARG A 438 20.60 64.25 -15.10
N TYR A 439 21.84 63.80 -14.94
CA TYR A 439 22.98 64.28 -15.75
C TYR A 439 23.77 63.17 -16.46
N GLY A 440 23.44 61.90 -16.26
CA GLY A 440 24.05 60.75 -16.92
C GLY A 440 23.10 60.05 -17.89
N SER A 441 23.67 59.29 -18.83
CA SER A 441 22.90 58.46 -19.77
C SER A 441 22.02 57.45 -19.02
N PRO A 442 20.77 57.22 -19.47
CA PRO A 442 19.82 56.38 -18.75
C PRO A 442 20.33 54.93 -18.71
N SER A 443 20.68 54.46 -17.52
CA SER A 443 20.79 53.03 -17.26
C SER A 443 19.40 52.44 -17.38
N THR A 444 19.09 51.85 -18.54
CA THR A 444 17.83 51.14 -18.77
C THR A 444 17.81 49.88 -17.91
N CYS A 445 17.16 49.94 -16.75
CA CYS A 445 16.78 48.73 -16.03
C CYS A 445 15.80 47.97 -16.96
N ARG A 446 16.21 46.79 -17.44
CA ARG A 446 15.33 45.95 -18.27
C ARG A 446 14.22 45.41 -17.37
N ALA A 447 12.97 45.75 -17.66
CA ALA A 447 11.83 45.12 -17.01
C ALA A 447 11.79 43.62 -17.39
N PHE A 448 11.35 42.77 -16.46
CA PHE A 448 11.14 41.35 -16.77
C PHE A 448 10.11 41.20 -17.91
N PRO A 449 10.40 40.38 -18.94
CA PRO A 449 9.62 40.28 -20.17
C PRO A 449 8.42 39.34 -20.00
N TRP A 450 7.80 39.32 -18.83
CA TRP A 450 6.62 38.50 -18.59
C TRP A 450 5.39 39.19 -19.12
N GLU A 451 4.56 38.42 -19.82
CA GLU A 451 3.25 38.85 -20.28
C GLU A 451 2.35 39.23 -19.09
N LYS A 452 1.48 40.21 -19.29
CA LYS A 452 0.57 40.69 -18.25
C LYS A 452 -0.37 39.58 -17.75
N GLU A 453 -0.80 38.71 -18.66
CA GLU A 453 -1.69 37.58 -18.36
C GLU A 453 -1.05 36.57 -17.37
N LEU A 454 0.23 36.23 -17.54
CA LEU A 454 0.95 35.36 -16.60
C LEU A 454 1.05 36.00 -15.21
N LYS A 455 1.31 37.31 -15.15
CA LYS A 455 1.36 38.07 -13.88
C LYS A 455 0.04 38.06 -13.13
N ASP A 456 -1.05 38.21 -13.86
CA ASP A 456 -2.39 38.20 -13.30
C ASP A 456 -2.81 36.78 -12.85
N LYS A 457 -2.30 35.73 -13.53
CA LYS A 457 -2.54 34.32 -13.19
C LYS A 457 -1.76 33.81 -11.97
N HIS A 458 -0.52 34.27 -11.77
CA HIS A 458 0.37 33.81 -10.69
C HIS A 458 0.92 34.94 -9.78
N PRO A 459 0.08 35.82 -9.21
CA PRO A 459 0.55 37.02 -8.51
C PRO A 459 1.42 36.71 -7.28
N SER A 460 1.10 35.62 -6.54
CA SER A 460 1.88 35.16 -5.38
C SER A 460 3.28 34.71 -5.73
N LEU A 461 3.45 34.03 -6.88
CA LEU A 461 4.75 33.57 -7.37
C LEU A 461 5.64 34.77 -7.73
N PHE A 462 5.09 35.74 -8.47
CA PHE A 462 5.85 36.95 -8.83
C PHE A 462 6.26 37.74 -7.59
N GLN A 463 5.36 37.91 -6.62
CA GLN A 463 5.72 38.54 -5.36
C GLN A 463 6.84 37.78 -4.64
N ALA A 464 6.76 36.44 -4.57
CA ALA A 464 7.80 35.62 -3.96
C ALA A 464 9.16 35.82 -4.63
N LEU A 465 9.22 35.80 -5.97
CA LEU A 465 10.44 35.96 -6.75
C LEU A 465 11.06 37.37 -6.61
N MET A 466 10.23 38.42 -6.54
CA MET A 466 10.73 39.79 -6.37
C MET A 466 11.30 40.06 -4.96
N GLU A 467 10.80 39.35 -3.95
CA GLU A 467 11.27 39.46 -2.56
C GLU A 467 12.47 38.55 -2.25
N MET A 468 12.98 37.77 -3.22
CA MET A 468 14.11 36.86 -3.02
C MET A 468 15.46 37.55 -3.23
N ASP A 469 16.29 37.59 -2.19
CA ASP A 469 17.71 37.91 -2.30
C ASP A 469 18.52 36.66 -2.62
N LEU A 470 19.03 36.56 -3.86
CA LEU A 470 19.89 35.46 -4.30
C LEU A 470 21.37 35.86 -4.18
N LEU A 471 22.03 35.40 -3.12
CA LEU A 471 23.48 35.62 -2.89
C LEU A 471 24.37 34.73 -3.77
N THR A 472 23.87 33.56 -4.20
CA THR A 472 24.60 32.59 -5.02
C THR A 472 23.68 31.98 -6.05
N VAL A 473 24.09 32.01 -7.32
CA VAL A 473 23.28 31.50 -8.43
C VAL A 473 23.93 30.23 -8.99
N PRO A 474 23.33 29.03 -8.78
CA PRO A 474 23.74 27.81 -9.46
C PRO A 474 23.89 27.98 -10.97
N ARG A 475 24.90 27.32 -11.56
CA ARG A 475 25.12 27.31 -13.02
C ARG A 475 24.11 26.44 -13.76
N ASN A 476 23.50 25.46 -13.10
CA ASN A 476 22.54 24.53 -13.68
C ASN A 476 21.10 25.04 -13.50
N SER A 477 20.34 25.18 -14.58
CA SER A 477 18.97 25.70 -14.56
C SER A 477 18.01 24.85 -13.73
N ASN A 478 18.17 23.51 -13.73
CA ASN A 478 17.25 22.61 -13.02
C ASN A 478 17.50 22.63 -11.50
N GLU A 479 18.77 22.70 -11.08
CA GLU A 479 19.12 22.88 -9.66
C GLU A 479 18.64 24.23 -9.16
N PHE A 480 18.71 25.27 -9.99
CA PHE A 480 18.22 26.59 -9.65
C PHE A 480 16.69 26.62 -9.46
N ILE A 481 15.93 25.95 -10.32
CA ILE A 481 14.46 25.83 -10.17
C ILE A 481 14.13 25.13 -8.84
N LEU A 482 14.83 24.03 -8.53
CA LEU A 482 14.63 23.29 -7.28
C LEU A 482 14.98 24.14 -6.05
N GLU A 483 16.06 24.92 -6.11
CA GLU A 483 16.48 25.82 -5.02
C GLU A 483 15.43 26.92 -4.78
N ILE A 484 14.90 27.53 -5.84
CA ILE A 484 13.78 28.49 -5.72
C ILE A 484 12.57 27.80 -5.07
N GLY A 485 12.23 26.60 -5.53
CA GLY A 485 11.15 25.80 -4.91
C GLY A 485 11.37 25.61 -3.41
N ALA A 486 12.60 25.28 -2.99
CA ALA A 486 12.97 25.11 -1.59
C ALA A 486 12.84 26.42 -0.79
N ARG A 487 13.27 27.56 -1.34
CA ARG A 487 13.12 28.88 -0.70
C ARG A 487 11.67 29.31 -0.54
N ILE A 488 10.84 29.08 -1.56
CA ILE A 488 9.39 29.32 -1.49
C ILE A 488 8.78 28.48 -0.36
N PHE A 489 9.16 27.20 -0.28
CA PHE A 489 8.73 26.31 0.80
C PHE A 489 9.18 26.81 2.17
N GLU A 490 10.46 27.17 2.36
CA GLU A 490 10.96 27.69 3.63
C GLU A 490 10.17 28.92 4.11
N LYS A 491 9.87 29.85 3.19
CA LYS A 491 9.06 31.04 3.48
C LYS A 491 7.62 30.67 3.87
N ALA A 492 7.03 29.70 3.18
CA ALA A 492 5.72 29.15 3.49
C ALA A 492 5.70 28.51 4.90
N ILE A 493 6.67 27.64 5.20
CA ILE A 493 6.76 26.97 6.51
C ILE A 493 7.01 27.96 7.64
N LYS A 494 7.86 28.98 7.44
CA LYS A 494 8.09 30.03 8.45
C LYS A 494 6.82 30.80 8.80
N ARG A 495 5.91 31.00 7.83
CA ARG A 495 4.60 31.60 8.11
C ARG A 495 3.70 30.63 8.89
N LEU A 496 3.72 29.35 8.52
CA LEU A 496 2.94 28.31 9.22
C LEU A 496 3.38 28.07 10.66
N SER A 497 4.68 28.15 10.96
CA SER A 497 5.23 27.99 12.30
C SER A 497 5.05 29.22 13.20
N SER A 498 4.39 30.28 12.72
CA SER A 498 4.03 31.43 13.57
C SER A 498 2.80 31.12 14.41
N VAL A 499 2.57 31.87 15.50
CA VAL A 499 1.45 31.63 16.44
C VAL A 499 0.08 31.58 15.75
N ASP A 500 -0.14 32.44 14.74
CA ASP A 500 -1.37 32.47 13.93
C ASP A 500 -1.21 31.75 12.57
N GLY A 501 -0.12 31.01 12.39
CA GLY A 501 0.26 30.43 11.10
C GLY A 501 -0.76 29.44 10.55
N LEU A 502 -1.37 28.62 11.41
CA LEU A 502 -2.42 27.69 11.01
C LEU A 502 -3.66 28.40 10.47
N HIS A 503 -4.01 29.59 10.98
CA HIS A 503 -5.11 30.39 10.42
C HIS A 503 -4.86 30.85 8.99
N GLN A 504 -3.60 30.98 8.60
CA GLN A 504 -3.18 31.49 7.30
C GLN A 504 -2.91 30.39 6.29
N ILE A 505 -3.20 29.10 6.58
CA ILE A 505 -2.95 27.97 5.67
C ILE A 505 -3.50 28.24 4.26
N SER A 506 -4.72 28.76 4.13
CA SER A 506 -5.33 29.06 2.83
C SER A 506 -4.48 30.03 1.98
N SER A 507 -3.78 30.97 2.61
CA SER A 507 -2.84 31.89 1.94
C SER A 507 -1.49 31.25 1.62
N VAL A 508 -1.13 30.15 2.28
CA VAL A 508 0.13 29.42 2.12
C VAL A 508 0.03 28.34 1.03
N VAL A 509 -1.15 27.76 0.84
CA VAL A 509 -1.41 26.71 -0.18
C VAL A 509 -0.86 27.08 -1.57
N PRO A 510 -1.07 28.29 -2.14
CA PRO A 510 -0.50 28.65 -3.43
C PRO A 510 1.03 28.55 -3.47
N PHE A 511 1.74 28.99 -2.43
CA PHE A 511 3.20 28.89 -2.34
C PHE A 511 3.67 27.43 -2.30
N LEU A 512 2.94 26.56 -1.59
CA LEU A 512 3.25 25.13 -1.57
C LEU A 512 3.00 24.48 -2.94
N MET A 513 1.94 24.86 -3.64
CA MET A 513 1.66 24.37 -5.00
C MET A 513 2.77 24.80 -5.97
N ASP A 514 3.20 26.06 -5.90
CA ASP A 514 4.24 26.58 -6.77
C ASP A 514 5.61 25.92 -6.45
N SER A 515 5.93 25.72 -5.17
CA SER A 515 7.11 24.98 -4.71
C SER A 515 7.09 23.51 -5.18
N SER A 516 5.94 22.84 -5.10
CA SER A 516 5.71 21.50 -5.63
C SER A 516 5.99 21.44 -7.13
N CYS A 517 5.53 22.45 -7.88
CA CYS A 517 5.79 22.55 -9.33
C CYS A 517 7.25 22.81 -9.68
N CYS A 518 8.02 23.44 -8.80
CA CYS A 518 9.48 23.55 -8.93
C CYS A 518 10.23 22.24 -8.63
N GLY A 519 9.52 21.14 -8.32
CA GLY A 519 10.12 19.83 -8.00
C GLY A 519 10.52 19.67 -6.53
N TYR A 520 10.15 20.62 -5.64
CA TYR A 520 10.39 20.49 -4.21
C TYR A 520 9.24 19.74 -3.53
N HIS A 521 9.27 18.40 -3.67
CA HIS A 521 8.14 17.53 -3.35
C HIS A 521 7.76 17.44 -1.86
N LYS A 522 8.57 17.98 -0.94
CA LYS A 522 8.16 18.15 0.47
C LYS A 522 6.92 19.04 0.58
N ALA A 523 6.75 19.99 -0.35
CA ALA A 523 5.54 20.80 -0.45
C ALA A 523 4.32 19.97 -0.86
N SER A 524 4.48 18.99 -1.76
CA SER A 524 3.41 18.05 -2.16
C SER A 524 2.90 17.26 -0.95
N TYR A 525 3.80 16.82 -0.05
CA TYR A 525 3.39 16.12 1.17
C TYR A 525 2.53 16.98 2.09
N TYR A 526 2.90 18.25 2.29
CA TYR A 526 2.11 19.17 3.12
C TYR A 526 0.71 19.36 2.53
N LEU A 527 0.61 19.55 1.21
CA LEU A 527 -0.68 19.67 0.52
C LEU A 527 -1.54 18.41 0.68
N THR A 528 -0.92 17.22 0.57
CA THR A 528 -1.58 15.93 0.80
C THR A 528 -2.29 15.92 2.14
N VAL A 529 -1.53 16.19 3.20
CA VAL A 529 -2.03 16.15 4.57
C VAL A 529 -3.09 17.24 4.81
N PHE A 530 -2.92 18.43 4.25
CA PHE A 530 -3.92 19.50 4.37
C PHE A 530 -5.26 19.09 3.78
N TYR A 531 -5.27 18.52 2.57
CA TYR A 531 -6.50 18.12 1.90
C TYR A 531 -7.13 16.84 2.48
N GLU A 532 -6.34 15.85 2.91
CA GLU A 532 -6.86 14.60 3.49
C GLU A 532 -7.50 14.82 4.87
N THR A 533 -6.85 15.64 5.72
CA THR A 533 -7.31 15.90 7.10
C THR A 533 -8.23 17.12 7.20
N GLY A 534 -8.31 17.92 6.14
CA GLY A 534 -9.00 19.20 6.12
C GLY A 534 -8.36 20.23 7.06
N LEU A 535 -7.02 20.28 7.13
CA LEU A 535 -6.29 21.18 8.02
C LEU A 535 -6.46 22.64 7.59
N ASN A 536 -7.46 23.32 8.14
CA ASN A 536 -7.90 24.69 7.80
C ASN A 536 -8.12 24.91 6.28
N VAL A 537 -8.43 23.83 5.56
CA VAL A 537 -8.85 23.82 4.16
C VAL A 537 -9.99 22.82 4.00
N PRO A 538 -10.91 23.01 3.03
CA PRO A 538 -11.95 22.03 2.77
C PRO A 538 -11.33 20.66 2.47
N GLN A 539 -11.88 19.62 3.07
CA GLN A 539 -11.45 18.25 2.82
C GLN A 539 -11.69 17.90 1.34
N ASP A 540 -10.63 17.50 0.64
CA ASP A 540 -10.68 17.10 -0.76
C ASP A 540 -9.79 15.87 -0.96
N GLN A 541 -10.43 14.71 -0.98
CA GLN A 541 -9.73 13.44 -1.08
C GLN A 541 -9.05 13.26 -2.44
N LEU A 542 -9.60 13.82 -3.53
CA LEU A 542 -9.01 13.72 -4.86
C LEU A 542 -7.72 14.54 -4.93
N GLN A 543 -7.71 15.75 -4.37
CA GLN A 543 -6.50 16.57 -4.27
C GLN A 543 -5.47 15.96 -3.31
N GLY A 544 -5.92 15.39 -2.19
CA GLY A 544 -5.07 14.61 -1.28
C GLY A 544 -4.32 13.50 -2.03
N MET A 545 -5.08 12.65 -2.75
CA MET A 545 -4.52 11.56 -3.57
C MET A 545 -3.57 12.06 -4.66
N LEU A 546 -3.93 13.13 -5.35
CA LEU A 546 -3.09 13.75 -6.37
C LEU A 546 -1.73 14.12 -5.79
N TYR A 547 -1.70 14.94 -4.74
CA TYR A 547 -0.45 15.42 -4.17
C TYR A 547 0.36 14.31 -3.50
N SER A 548 -0.31 13.28 -2.97
CA SER A 548 0.34 12.09 -2.43
C SER A 548 1.11 11.36 -3.53
N LEU A 549 0.47 11.11 -4.68
CA LEU A 549 1.09 10.51 -5.87
C LEU A 549 2.21 11.38 -6.45
N ILE A 550 2.05 12.71 -6.50
CA ILE A 550 3.11 13.63 -6.94
C ILE A 550 4.32 13.55 -5.99
N GLY A 551 4.10 13.53 -4.69
CA GLY A 551 5.16 13.40 -3.69
C GLY A 551 5.89 12.05 -3.80
N GLY A 552 5.15 10.95 -3.99
CA GLY A 552 5.69 9.62 -4.24
C GLY A 552 6.51 9.54 -5.53
N GLN A 553 6.03 10.16 -6.62
CA GLN A 553 6.77 10.26 -7.90
C GLN A 553 8.07 11.05 -7.71
N GLY A 554 8.05 12.10 -6.89
CA GLY A 554 9.23 12.86 -6.48
C GLY A 554 10.21 12.12 -5.57
N SER A 555 9.87 10.90 -5.15
CA SER A 555 10.58 10.13 -4.12
C SER A 555 10.78 10.89 -2.80
N GLU A 556 9.78 11.68 -2.42
CA GLU A 556 9.72 12.30 -1.10
C GLU A 556 9.43 11.21 -0.05
N ARG A 557 10.13 11.27 1.09
CA ARG A 557 10.14 10.19 2.09
C ARG A 557 8.76 10.01 2.70
N LEU A 558 8.18 11.09 3.23
CA LEU A 558 6.94 11.04 3.98
C LEU A 558 5.75 10.72 3.08
N SER A 559 5.74 11.23 1.84
CA SER A 559 4.73 10.94 0.81
C SER A 559 4.75 9.47 0.43
N SER A 560 5.93 8.89 0.22
CA SER A 560 6.06 7.47 -0.09
C SER A 560 5.63 6.61 1.10
N MET A 561 5.99 6.99 2.32
CA MET A 561 5.53 6.29 3.54
C MET A 561 4.01 6.39 3.72
N ASN A 562 3.41 7.56 3.46
CA ASN A 562 1.96 7.75 3.45
C ASN A 562 1.29 6.83 2.42
N LEU A 563 1.70 6.85 1.15
CA LEU A 563 1.17 5.91 0.13
C LEU A 563 1.34 4.45 0.55
N GLY A 564 2.51 4.09 1.08
CA GLY A 564 2.79 2.76 1.62
C GLY A 564 1.79 2.37 2.72
N TYR A 565 1.56 3.28 3.67
CA TYR A 565 0.63 3.08 4.78
C TYR A 565 -0.83 2.97 4.32
N LYS A 566 -1.29 3.87 3.45
CA LYS A 566 -2.67 3.86 2.94
C LYS A 566 -2.99 2.56 2.20
N HIS A 567 -2.06 2.06 1.37
CA HIS A 567 -2.22 0.77 0.68
C HIS A 567 -2.03 -0.45 1.58
N TYR A 568 -1.24 -0.34 2.65
CA TYR A 568 -1.09 -1.41 3.64
C TYR A 568 -2.37 -1.61 4.46
N GLN A 569 -3.06 -0.52 4.81
CA GLN A 569 -4.28 -0.56 5.62
C GLN A 569 -5.57 -0.57 4.78
N GLY A 570 -5.54 -0.12 3.52
CA GLY A 570 -6.74 0.03 2.69
C GLY A 570 -7.69 1.13 3.18
N ILE A 571 -7.15 2.27 3.62
CA ILE A 571 -7.90 3.39 4.23
C ILE A 571 -7.98 4.60 3.29
N ASP A 572 -8.87 5.56 3.61
CA ASP A 572 -9.05 6.80 2.85
C ASP A 572 -9.21 6.57 1.33
N ASN A 573 -10.03 5.59 0.95
CA ASN A 573 -10.32 5.17 -0.43
C ASN A 573 -9.11 4.66 -1.23
N TYR A 574 -8.00 4.34 -0.56
CA TYR A 574 -6.93 3.54 -1.15
C TYR A 574 -7.26 2.05 -1.05
N HIS A 575 -6.97 1.30 -2.09
CA HIS A 575 -7.15 -0.15 -2.07
C HIS A 575 -6.05 -0.85 -1.28
N LEU A 576 -6.43 -1.89 -0.55
CA LEU A 576 -5.48 -2.81 0.09
C LEU A 576 -4.64 -3.53 -0.98
N ASP A 577 -3.34 -3.21 -1.05
CA ASP A 577 -2.38 -3.86 -1.95
C ASP A 577 -0.98 -3.87 -1.30
N SER A 578 -0.63 -5.00 -0.70
CA SER A 578 0.66 -5.19 -0.01
C SER A 578 1.85 -5.10 -0.96
N GLU A 579 1.70 -5.48 -2.23
CA GLU A 579 2.81 -5.44 -3.21
C GLU A 579 3.10 -4.00 -3.65
N LEU A 580 2.06 -3.19 -3.80
CA LEU A 580 2.18 -1.75 -4.05
C LEU A 580 2.72 -1.02 -2.81
N SER A 581 2.21 -1.36 -1.62
CA SER A 581 2.73 -0.83 -0.35
C SER A 581 4.23 -1.12 -0.18
N TYR A 582 4.64 -2.36 -0.49
CA TYR A 582 6.04 -2.77 -0.45
C TYR A 582 6.90 -1.93 -1.40
N ALA A 583 6.43 -1.64 -2.61
CA ALA A 583 7.18 -0.82 -3.56
C ALA A 583 7.51 0.57 -3.01
N TYR A 584 6.59 1.18 -2.27
CA TYR A 584 6.81 2.47 -1.62
C TYR A 584 7.73 2.38 -0.39
N TYR A 585 7.47 1.44 0.52
CA TYR A 585 8.29 1.29 1.71
C TYR A 585 9.72 0.85 1.39
N SER A 586 9.91 -0.07 0.45
CA SER A 586 11.24 -0.55 0.04
C SER A 586 12.12 0.57 -0.53
N ASN A 587 11.54 1.52 -1.26
CA ASN A 587 12.25 2.71 -1.75
C ASN A 587 12.86 3.51 -0.59
N ILE A 588 12.06 3.81 0.43
CA ILE A 588 12.50 4.60 1.58
C ILE A 588 13.44 3.78 2.48
N ALA A 589 13.15 2.50 2.64
CA ALA A 589 13.96 1.60 3.43
C ALA A 589 15.39 1.47 2.85
N MET A 590 15.56 1.43 1.53
CA MET A 590 16.88 1.46 0.87
C MET A 590 17.63 2.79 1.07
N LYS A 591 16.91 3.91 1.25
CA LYS A 591 17.50 5.24 1.49
C LYS A 591 17.84 5.49 2.96
N THR A 592 17.19 4.78 3.88
CA THR A 592 17.32 4.99 5.32
C THR A 592 18.77 4.86 5.85
N PRO A 593 19.58 3.86 5.46
CA PRO A 593 20.97 3.79 5.87
C PRO A 593 21.80 5.01 5.43
N LEU A 594 21.52 5.53 4.22
CA LEU A 594 22.16 6.74 3.73
C LEU A 594 21.75 7.95 4.56
N ASP A 595 20.44 8.12 4.81
CA ASP A 595 19.89 9.23 5.59
C ASP A 595 20.47 9.27 7.02
N GLN A 596 20.69 8.12 7.67
CA GLN A 596 21.35 8.02 8.99
C GLN A 596 22.84 8.41 8.94
N HIS A 597 23.49 8.28 7.78
CA HIS A 597 24.92 8.58 7.61
C HIS A 597 25.21 9.99 7.09
N THR A 598 24.30 10.62 6.34
CA THR A 598 24.60 11.83 5.55
C THR A 598 24.43 13.17 6.28
N LEU A 599 23.66 13.29 7.36
CA LEU A 599 23.07 14.61 7.63
C LEU A 599 23.82 15.52 8.64
N GLN A 600 24.08 16.74 8.12
CA GLN A 600 23.94 18.03 8.80
C GLN A 600 22.45 18.25 9.14
N GLY A 601 22.14 18.54 10.41
CA GLY A 601 20.79 18.68 10.96
C GLY A 601 20.76 18.35 12.46
N ASP A 602 19.66 18.67 13.15
CA ASP A 602 19.56 18.59 14.63
C ASP A 602 19.51 17.15 15.16
N GLN A 603 19.07 16.16 14.36
CA GLN A 603 18.89 14.77 14.81
C GLN A 603 19.04 13.73 13.69
N ALA A 604 19.72 12.61 13.98
CA ALA A 604 20.01 11.54 13.00
C ALA A 604 19.08 10.31 13.07
N TYR A 605 18.35 10.13 14.17
CA TYR A 605 17.50 8.94 14.41
C TYR A 605 16.08 9.33 14.78
N VAL A 606 15.15 8.39 14.62
CA VAL A 606 13.78 8.53 15.11
C VAL A 606 13.73 8.11 16.58
N GLU A 607 13.33 9.03 17.47
CA GLU A 607 13.04 8.73 18.86
C GLU A 607 11.53 8.49 19.03
N THR A 608 11.18 7.29 19.45
CA THR A 608 9.79 6.86 19.69
C THR A 608 9.35 7.30 21.09
N ILE A 609 8.95 8.56 21.22
CA ILE A 609 8.51 9.15 22.50
C ILE A 609 7.01 9.41 22.44
N ARG A 610 6.25 8.78 23.34
CA ARG A 610 4.82 9.05 23.49
C ARG A 610 4.60 10.16 24.51
N LEU A 611 3.66 11.06 24.22
CA LEU A 611 3.35 12.20 25.08
C LEU A 611 2.70 11.79 26.40
N LYS A 612 2.12 10.59 26.48
CA LYS A 612 1.57 10.03 27.71
C LYS A 612 2.66 9.54 28.69
N ASP A 613 3.88 9.33 28.21
CA ASP A 613 4.97 8.74 29.01
C ASP A 613 5.75 9.82 29.77
N ASP A 614 5.19 10.30 30.88
CA ASP A 614 5.75 11.39 31.71
C ASP A 614 7.22 11.18 32.11
N GLU A 615 7.62 9.95 32.42
CA GLU A 615 9.01 9.64 32.78
C GLU A 615 9.98 9.87 31.62
N ILE A 616 9.60 9.47 30.40
CA ILE A 616 10.42 9.64 29.20
C ILE A 616 10.51 11.12 28.82
N LEU A 617 9.41 11.87 29.01
CA LEU A 617 9.37 13.31 28.80
C LEU A 617 10.31 14.04 29.76
N LYS A 618 10.34 13.66 31.05
CA LYS A 618 11.24 14.26 32.07
C LYS A 618 12.73 14.12 31.75
N VAL A 619 13.11 13.09 30.99
CA VAL A 619 14.51 12.85 30.59
C VAL A 619 14.92 13.69 29.38
N GLN A 620 13.97 14.28 28.64
CA GLN A 620 14.28 15.19 27.54
C GLN A 620 14.95 16.47 28.09
N THR A 621 16.06 16.88 27.48
CA THR A 621 16.86 18.00 27.97
C THR A 621 17.43 18.82 26.82
N LYS A 622 17.76 20.08 27.11
CA LYS A 622 18.62 20.91 26.27
C LYS A 622 20.03 20.94 26.87
N GLU A 623 21.01 21.50 26.16
CA GLU A 623 22.40 21.59 26.63
C GLU A 623 22.56 22.42 27.91
N ASP A 624 21.64 23.35 28.16
CA ASP A 624 21.53 24.17 29.36
C ASP A 624 20.65 23.56 30.46
N GLY A 625 20.03 22.40 30.20
CA GLY A 625 19.16 21.73 31.15
C GLY A 625 19.90 21.00 32.28
N ASP A 626 19.23 20.84 33.42
CA ASP A 626 19.81 20.24 34.64
C ASP A 626 20.30 18.80 34.41
N VAL A 627 19.56 17.99 33.66
CA VAL A 627 19.92 16.60 33.32
C VAL A 627 21.21 16.56 32.52
N PHE A 628 21.34 17.43 31.51
CA PHE A 628 22.56 17.55 30.72
C PHE A 628 23.76 17.98 31.58
N MET A 629 23.57 19.00 32.43
CA MET A 629 24.61 19.51 33.30
C MET A 629 25.06 18.50 34.35
N TRP A 630 24.12 17.72 34.90
CA TRP A 630 24.41 16.61 35.80
C TRP A 630 25.19 15.49 35.08
N LEU A 631 24.78 15.08 33.88
CA LEU A 631 25.51 14.10 33.06
C LEU A 631 26.93 14.58 32.74
N LYS A 632 27.08 15.86 32.37
CA LYS A 632 28.38 16.48 32.12
C LYS A 632 29.24 16.49 33.36
N HIS A 633 28.68 16.83 34.53
CA HIS A 633 29.40 16.78 35.80
C HIS A 633 29.89 15.35 36.10
N GLU A 634 29.04 14.33 36.02
CA GLU A 634 29.46 12.95 36.26
C GLU A 634 30.49 12.46 35.22
N ALA A 635 30.34 12.85 33.95
CA ALA A 635 31.31 12.56 32.91
C ALA A 635 32.68 13.21 33.20
N THR A 636 32.72 14.43 33.75
CA THR A 636 33.98 15.08 34.16
C THR A 636 34.68 14.35 35.30
N ARG A 637 33.93 13.66 36.16
CA ARG A 637 34.46 12.87 37.28
C ARG A 637 34.95 11.47 36.88
N GLY A 638 34.91 11.14 35.58
CA GLY A 638 35.38 9.86 35.07
C GLY A 638 34.34 8.74 35.10
N ASN A 639 33.06 9.06 35.28
CA ASN A 639 32.00 8.06 35.18
C ASN A 639 31.86 7.61 33.70
N ALA A 640 32.23 6.36 33.42
CA ALA A 640 32.23 5.81 32.06
C ALA A 640 30.85 5.85 31.39
N ALA A 641 29.78 5.50 32.13
CA ALA A 641 28.42 5.51 31.59
C ALA A 641 27.97 6.93 31.23
N ALA A 642 28.31 7.92 32.06
CA ALA A 642 28.01 9.33 31.79
C ALA A 642 28.82 9.85 30.59
N GLN A 643 30.11 9.52 30.49
CA GLN A 643 30.95 9.88 29.34
C GLN A 643 30.42 9.29 28.03
N GLN A 644 30.03 8.00 28.05
CA GLN A 644 29.44 7.33 26.90
C GLN A 644 28.12 7.97 26.49
N ARG A 645 27.21 8.18 27.46
CA ARG A 645 25.89 8.75 27.17
C ARG A 645 26.00 10.17 26.64
N LEU A 646 26.85 11.01 27.24
CA LEU A 646 27.09 12.36 26.78
C LEU A 646 27.70 12.38 25.37
N ALA A 647 28.68 11.50 25.10
CA ALA A 647 29.28 11.37 23.79
C ALA A 647 28.25 10.93 22.73
N GLN A 648 27.41 9.93 23.02
CA GLN A 648 26.36 9.47 22.12
C GLN A 648 25.31 10.55 21.85
N MET A 649 24.85 11.22 22.90
CA MET A 649 23.85 12.28 22.82
C MET A 649 24.33 13.43 21.92
N LEU A 650 25.58 13.88 22.10
CA LEU A 650 26.19 14.91 21.26
C LEU A 650 26.53 14.40 19.85
N PHE A 651 26.97 13.16 19.69
CA PHE A 651 27.36 12.63 18.38
C PHE A 651 26.16 12.44 17.44
N TRP A 652 25.02 12.04 18.00
CA TRP A 652 23.82 11.67 17.25
C TRP A 652 22.69 12.69 17.31
N GLY A 653 22.76 13.65 18.23
CA GLY A 653 21.70 14.63 18.47
C GLY A 653 20.45 13.97 19.06
N GLN A 654 20.58 13.35 20.24
CA GLN A 654 19.50 12.62 20.92
C GLN A 654 18.98 13.37 22.15
N GLN A 655 17.81 12.98 22.65
CA GLN A 655 17.23 13.49 23.90
C GLN A 655 17.01 15.01 23.96
N GLY A 656 16.87 15.67 22.80
CA GLY A 656 16.64 17.11 22.69
C GLY A 656 17.92 17.96 22.56
N VAL A 657 19.09 17.32 22.54
CA VAL A 657 20.40 17.99 22.41
C VAL A 657 20.83 18.04 20.95
N ALA A 658 21.37 19.18 20.54
CA ALA A 658 21.87 19.37 19.19
C ALA A 658 23.14 18.53 18.94
N LYS A 659 23.31 18.10 17.70
CA LYS A 659 24.48 17.34 17.28
C LYS A 659 25.76 18.20 17.34
N ASN A 660 26.74 17.76 18.11
CA ASN A 660 28.08 18.34 18.22
C ASN A 660 29.14 17.21 18.18
N PRO A 661 29.53 16.76 16.97
CA PRO A 661 30.41 15.62 16.84
C PRO A 661 31.82 15.92 17.34
N GLU A 662 32.30 17.16 17.24
CA GLU A 662 33.60 17.57 17.76
C GLU A 662 33.67 17.36 19.28
N ALA A 663 32.70 17.91 20.02
CA ALA A 663 32.63 17.72 21.47
C ALA A 663 32.41 16.25 21.86
N ALA A 664 31.60 15.52 21.11
CA ALA A 664 31.39 14.10 21.34
C ALA A 664 32.68 13.29 21.22
N ILE A 665 33.55 13.61 20.24
CA ILE A 665 34.80 12.89 20.03
C ILE A 665 35.79 13.15 21.15
N GLU A 666 35.82 14.34 21.74
CA GLU A 666 36.61 14.60 22.94
C GLU A 666 36.18 13.69 24.09
N TRP A 667 34.88 13.50 24.29
CA TRP A 667 34.35 12.58 25.30
C TRP A 667 34.63 11.11 24.98
N TYR A 668 34.50 10.68 23.72
CA TYR A 668 34.88 9.32 23.32
C TYR A 668 36.37 9.06 23.53
N ALA A 669 37.23 10.01 23.15
CA ALA A 669 38.68 9.89 23.30
C ALA A 669 39.07 9.86 24.79
N LYS A 670 38.51 10.77 25.59
CA LYS A 670 38.72 10.83 27.04
C LYS A 670 38.27 9.52 27.69
N GLY A 671 37.06 9.05 27.38
CA GLY A 671 36.52 7.80 27.90
C GLY A 671 37.35 6.58 27.51
N ALA A 672 37.79 6.47 26.25
CA ALA A 672 38.63 5.36 25.80
C ALA A 672 40.03 5.32 26.46
N LEU A 673 40.53 6.46 26.95
CA LEU A 673 41.84 6.59 27.59
C LEU A 673 41.77 6.46 29.12
N GLU A 674 40.79 7.09 29.75
CA GLU A 674 40.63 7.14 31.21
C GLU A 674 39.89 5.92 31.75
N THR A 675 39.03 5.32 30.95
CA THR A 675 38.23 4.15 31.34
C THR A 675 38.73 2.89 30.65
N GLU A 676 38.42 1.75 31.26
CA GLU A 676 38.62 0.44 30.64
C GLU A 676 37.36 -0.09 29.95
N ASP A 677 36.36 0.78 29.75
CA ASP A 677 35.08 0.42 29.17
C ASP A 677 35.24 0.01 27.68
N PRO A 678 34.86 -1.21 27.31
CA PRO A 678 35.08 -1.68 25.95
C PRO A 678 34.24 -0.94 24.91
N ALA A 679 33.04 -0.43 25.25
CA ALA A 679 32.17 0.27 24.31
C ALA A 679 32.76 1.63 23.93
N LEU A 680 33.22 2.42 24.91
CA LEU A 680 33.94 3.68 24.64
C LEU A 680 35.21 3.47 23.81
N ILE A 681 35.99 2.43 24.12
CA ILE A 681 37.20 2.07 23.33
C ILE A 681 36.83 1.74 21.89
N TYR A 682 35.73 1.00 21.68
CA TYR A 682 35.23 0.64 20.36
C TYR A 682 34.71 1.85 19.58
N ASP A 683 33.86 2.68 20.19
CA ASP A 683 33.26 3.85 19.54
C ASP A 683 34.35 4.82 19.07
N TYR A 684 35.37 5.07 19.91
CA TYR A 684 36.50 5.89 19.51
C TYR A 684 37.34 5.24 18.40
N ALA A 685 37.50 3.91 18.41
CA ALA A 685 38.15 3.20 17.31
C ALA A 685 37.40 3.37 15.97
N ILE A 686 36.07 3.32 15.98
CA ILE A 686 35.24 3.55 14.79
C ILE A 686 35.41 4.98 14.27
N VAL A 687 35.36 5.98 15.17
CA VAL A 687 35.62 7.39 14.84
C VAL A 687 36.97 7.54 14.14
N LEU A 688 38.04 6.93 14.66
CA LEU A 688 39.38 6.98 14.06
C LEU A 688 39.50 6.23 12.73
N PHE A 689 38.74 5.14 12.52
CA PHE A 689 38.68 4.45 11.24
C PHE A 689 37.96 5.28 10.17
N LYS A 690 36.80 5.85 10.51
CA LYS A 690 35.96 6.64 9.59
C LYS A 690 36.52 8.05 9.36
N GLY A 691 37.24 8.60 10.33
CA GLY A 691 37.73 9.98 10.31
C GLY A 691 36.62 11.03 10.36
N GLN A 692 35.54 10.73 11.09
CA GLN A 692 34.44 11.66 11.32
C GLN A 692 34.89 12.64 12.40
N GLY A 693 34.99 13.93 12.08
CA GLY A 693 35.44 14.99 13.00
C GLY A 693 36.93 14.95 13.41
N VAL A 694 37.68 13.89 13.07
CA VAL A 694 39.11 13.74 13.36
C VAL A 694 39.89 13.13 12.20
N LYS A 695 41.22 13.34 12.19
CA LYS A 695 42.11 12.71 11.21
C LYS A 695 42.11 11.19 11.37
N LYS A 696 41.90 10.47 10.26
CA LYS A 696 41.96 9.00 10.22
C LYS A 696 43.28 8.49 10.80
N ASN A 697 43.21 7.59 11.79
CA ASN A 697 44.38 6.91 12.35
C ASN A 697 44.11 5.41 12.46
N ARG A 698 44.35 4.69 11.36
CA ARG A 698 44.05 3.25 11.24
C ARG A 698 44.87 2.37 12.19
N ARG A 699 46.08 2.81 12.57
CA ARG A 699 46.95 2.02 13.46
C ARG A 699 46.39 2.04 14.87
N LEU A 700 46.15 3.24 15.41
CA LEU A 700 45.56 3.40 16.74
C LEU A 700 44.15 2.79 16.79
N ALA A 701 43.34 3.01 15.76
CA ALA A 701 42.01 2.41 15.66
C ALA A 701 42.05 0.87 15.75
N LEU A 702 43.00 0.21 15.07
CA LEU A 702 43.15 -1.24 15.15
C LEU A 702 43.62 -1.71 16.53
N GLU A 703 44.55 -0.98 17.16
CA GLU A 703 45.03 -1.29 18.51
C GLU A 703 43.88 -1.21 19.53
N LEU A 704 43.08 -0.14 19.48
CA LEU A 704 41.88 0.04 20.31
C LEU A 704 40.81 -1.03 20.01
N MET A 705 40.56 -1.32 18.73
CA MET A 705 39.60 -2.37 18.32
C MET A 705 39.99 -3.74 18.87
N LYS A 706 41.28 -4.10 18.83
CA LYS A 706 41.79 -5.34 19.45
C LYS A 706 41.62 -5.33 20.97
N LYS A 707 41.86 -4.18 21.62
CA LYS A 707 41.68 -4.01 23.06
C LYS A 707 40.21 -4.23 23.45
N ALA A 708 39.26 -3.59 22.78
CA ALA A 708 37.83 -3.79 23.01
C ALA A 708 37.41 -5.24 22.75
N ALA A 709 37.87 -5.86 21.66
CA ALA A 709 37.58 -7.26 21.36
C ALA A 709 38.13 -8.23 22.42
N SER A 710 39.32 -7.95 22.98
CA SER A 710 39.91 -8.77 24.06
C SER A 710 39.13 -8.69 25.37
N LYS A 711 38.34 -7.63 25.56
CA LYS A 711 37.44 -7.42 26.70
C LYS A 711 36.03 -8.01 26.47
N GLY A 712 35.82 -8.76 25.39
CA GLY A 712 34.57 -9.47 25.13
C GLY A 712 33.51 -8.67 24.38
N LEU A 713 33.84 -7.52 23.80
CA LEU A 713 32.87 -6.74 23.01
C LEU A 713 32.66 -7.35 21.62
N HIS A 714 31.48 -7.90 21.37
CA HIS A 714 31.12 -8.57 20.12
C HIS A 714 31.17 -7.63 18.90
N GLN A 715 30.77 -6.35 19.05
CA GLN A 715 30.89 -5.32 18.00
C GLN A 715 32.35 -5.12 17.57
N ALA A 716 33.29 -5.18 18.53
CA ALA A 716 34.71 -5.05 18.22
C ALA A 716 35.27 -6.28 17.51
N VAL A 717 34.83 -7.49 17.90
CA VAL A 717 35.19 -8.73 17.18
C VAL A 717 34.69 -8.68 15.72
N ASN A 718 33.46 -8.21 15.49
CA ASN A 718 32.93 -7.94 14.15
C ASN A 718 33.78 -6.89 13.40
N GLY A 719 34.16 -5.80 14.07
CA GLY A 719 35.02 -4.75 13.52
C GLY A 719 36.39 -5.26 13.07
N LEU A 720 36.97 -6.26 13.77
CA LEU A 720 38.18 -6.95 13.32
C LEU A 720 37.93 -7.75 12.04
N GLY A 721 36.80 -8.42 11.91
CA GLY A 721 36.38 -9.08 10.68
C GLY A 721 36.32 -8.11 9.50
N TRP A 722 35.64 -6.97 9.69
CA TRP A 722 35.58 -5.89 8.71
C TRP A 722 36.96 -5.33 8.34
N TYR A 723 37.88 -5.17 9.31
CA TYR A 723 39.25 -4.73 9.04
C TYR A 723 40.00 -5.71 8.11
N TYR A 724 39.91 -7.03 8.38
CA TYR A 724 40.57 -8.04 7.55
C TYR A 724 39.94 -8.15 6.16
N HIS A 725 38.62 -8.00 6.06
CA HIS A 725 37.90 -7.93 4.80
C HIS A 725 38.34 -6.71 3.97
N LYS A 726 38.15 -5.50 4.50
CA LYS A 726 38.30 -4.25 3.74
C LYS A 726 39.76 -3.87 3.46
N PHE A 727 40.65 -3.98 4.46
CA PHE A 727 42.03 -3.47 4.35
C PHE A 727 43.06 -4.54 4.04
N LYS A 728 42.86 -5.78 4.51
CA LYS A 728 43.80 -6.88 4.25
C LYS A 728 43.34 -7.82 3.13
N LYS A 729 42.09 -7.70 2.67
CA LYS A 729 41.46 -8.60 1.68
C LYS A 729 41.66 -10.08 2.05
N ASN A 730 41.63 -10.39 3.35
CA ASN A 730 41.79 -11.75 3.86
C ASN A 730 40.43 -12.28 4.35
N TYR A 731 39.67 -12.85 3.41
CA TYR A 731 38.32 -13.36 3.66
C TYR A 731 38.30 -14.51 4.67
N ALA A 732 39.33 -15.37 4.69
CA ALA A 732 39.45 -16.45 5.67
C ALA A 732 39.54 -15.94 7.11
N LYS A 733 40.37 -14.93 7.36
CA LYS A 733 40.43 -14.30 8.68
C LYS A 733 39.17 -13.51 8.98
N ALA A 734 38.60 -12.81 8.01
CA ALA A 734 37.35 -12.07 8.20
C ALA A 734 36.20 -12.99 8.64
N ALA A 735 35.97 -14.07 7.89
CA ALA A 735 34.96 -15.08 8.21
C ALA A 735 35.19 -15.68 9.61
N LYS A 736 36.44 -15.97 10.00
CA LYS A 736 36.74 -16.48 11.35
C LYS A 736 36.34 -15.49 12.46
N TYR A 737 36.61 -14.20 12.28
CA TYR A 737 36.21 -13.19 13.27
C TYR A 737 34.69 -12.98 13.26
N TRP A 738 34.04 -12.99 12.10
CA TRP A 738 32.59 -12.84 12.01
C TRP A 738 31.83 -14.03 12.57
N LEU A 739 32.28 -15.27 12.34
CA LEU A 739 31.71 -16.45 13.01
C LEU A 739 31.80 -16.33 14.53
N LYS A 740 32.98 -15.93 15.05
CA LYS A 740 33.14 -15.70 16.49
C LYS A 740 32.21 -14.58 17.01
N ALA A 741 32.02 -13.51 16.24
CA ALA A 741 31.13 -12.42 16.65
C ALA A 741 29.65 -12.82 16.58
N GLU A 742 29.26 -13.67 15.63
CA GLU A 742 27.91 -14.25 15.51
C GLU A 742 27.62 -15.21 16.68
N GLU A 743 28.57 -16.05 17.08
CA GLU A 743 28.47 -16.88 18.29
C GLU A 743 28.26 -16.05 19.56
N MET A 744 28.72 -14.79 19.55
CA MET A 744 28.51 -13.81 20.63
C MET A 744 27.23 -12.97 20.44
N GLY A 745 26.39 -13.29 19.45
CA GLY A 745 25.12 -12.62 19.18
C GLY A 745 25.22 -11.31 18.39
N ASN A 746 26.31 -11.04 17.65
CA ASN A 746 26.42 -9.81 16.85
C ASN A 746 25.60 -9.89 15.53
N PRO A 747 24.62 -8.99 15.32
CA PRO A 747 23.78 -8.98 14.12
C PRO A 747 24.56 -8.59 12.85
N ASP A 748 25.49 -7.63 12.96
CA ASP A 748 26.32 -7.17 11.82
C ASP A 748 27.21 -8.28 11.29
N ALA A 749 27.72 -9.14 12.18
CA ALA A 749 28.52 -10.29 11.81
C ALA A 749 27.68 -11.31 11.03
N SER A 750 26.45 -11.58 11.46
CA SER A 750 25.51 -12.42 10.71
C SER A 750 25.28 -11.85 9.30
N TYR A 751 25.01 -10.55 9.19
CA TYR A 751 24.86 -9.89 7.88
C TYR A 751 26.11 -10.05 7.00
N ASN A 752 27.30 -9.77 7.55
CA ASN A 752 28.56 -9.89 6.83
C ASN A 752 28.83 -11.34 6.36
N LEU A 753 28.48 -12.34 7.16
CA LEU A 753 28.55 -13.75 6.77
C LEU A 753 27.58 -14.05 5.63
N GLY A 754 26.34 -13.55 5.70
CA GLY A 754 25.35 -13.66 4.63
C GLY A 754 25.87 -13.10 3.30
N VAL A 755 26.51 -11.93 3.33
CA VAL A 755 27.16 -11.34 2.15
C VAL A 755 28.27 -12.23 1.59
N LEU A 756 29.13 -12.83 2.44
CA LEU A 756 30.17 -13.75 1.96
C LEU A 756 29.60 -14.97 1.21
N TYR A 757 28.48 -15.52 1.69
CA TYR A 757 27.79 -16.62 1.02
C TYR A 757 27.09 -16.18 -0.27
N LEU A 758 26.46 -15.01 -0.26
CA LEU A 758 25.79 -14.43 -1.43
C LEU A 758 26.78 -14.14 -2.58
N ASP A 759 27.95 -13.62 -2.24
CA ASP A 759 29.02 -13.31 -3.19
C ASP A 759 29.83 -14.55 -3.60
N GLY A 760 29.70 -15.67 -2.88
CA GLY A 760 30.42 -16.92 -3.14
C GLY A 760 31.91 -16.87 -2.80
N ILE A 761 32.29 -16.01 -1.85
CA ILE A 761 33.67 -15.80 -1.39
C ILE A 761 33.93 -16.37 0.01
N PHE A 762 32.94 -17.05 0.60
CA PHE A 762 33.10 -17.72 1.88
C PHE A 762 34.17 -18.83 1.79
N PRO A 763 35.14 -18.90 2.73
CA PRO A 763 36.23 -19.87 2.67
C PRO A 763 35.74 -21.33 2.76
N GLY A 764 36.18 -22.18 1.83
CA GLY A 764 35.87 -23.62 1.83
C GLY A 764 34.54 -23.99 1.18
N VAL A 765 33.77 -23.01 0.69
CA VAL A 765 32.52 -23.23 -0.05
C VAL A 765 32.72 -22.76 -1.49
N THR A 766 32.39 -23.61 -2.46
CA THR A 766 32.55 -23.29 -3.89
C THR A 766 31.28 -22.64 -4.43
N GLY A 767 31.37 -21.39 -4.86
CA GLY A 767 30.27 -20.66 -5.49
C GLY A 767 29.30 -20.01 -4.49
N ARG A 768 28.26 -19.37 -5.01
CA ARG A 768 27.24 -18.66 -4.23
C ARG A 768 26.30 -19.64 -3.53
N ASN A 769 25.88 -19.31 -2.32
CA ASN A 769 24.86 -20.07 -1.60
C ASN A 769 23.79 -19.12 -1.04
N GLN A 770 22.68 -18.97 -1.79
CA GLN A 770 21.62 -18.04 -1.42
C GLN A 770 20.81 -18.50 -0.20
N THR A 771 20.62 -19.81 -0.01
CA THR A 771 19.87 -20.34 1.13
C THR A 771 20.58 -20.03 2.45
N LEU A 772 21.88 -20.32 2.54
CA LEU A 772 22.68 -19.95 3.72
C LEU A 772 22.77 -18.44 3.90
N ALA A 773 22.90 -17.68 2.80
CA ALA A 773 22.88 -16.22 2.88
C ALA A 773 21.57 -15.72 3.51
N GLY A 774 20.43 -16.23 3.03
CA GLY A 774 19.10 -15.93 3.58
C GLY A 774 18.98 -16.24 5.07
N GLU A 775 19.44 -17.41 5.52
CA GLU A 775 19.45 -17.78 6.95
C GLU A 775 20.26 -16.80 7.80
N TYR A 776 21.45 -16.39 7.35
CA TYR A 776 22.27 -15.40 8.04
C TYR A 776 21.65 -14.00 8.02
N PHE A 777 21.02 -13.60 6.92
CA PHE A 777 20.28 -12.34 6.86
C PHE A 777 19.08 -12.34 7.81
N HIS A 778 18.38 -13.48 7.96
CA HIS A 778 17.29 -13.63 8.91
C HIS A 778 17.78 -13.46 10.35
N LYS A 779 18.87 -14.12 10.72
CA LYS A 779 19.51 -13.95 12.02
C LYS A 779 19.92 -12.50 12.27
N ALA A 780 20.51 -11.85 11.26
CA ALA A 780 20.90 -10.45 11.34
C ALA A 780 19.68 -9.54 11.60
N ALA A 781 18.58 -9.79 10.89
CA ALA A 781 17.35 -9.02 11.04
C ALA A 781 16.64 -9.25 12.37
N GLN A 782 16.62 -10.48 12.89
CA GLN A 782 16.16 -10.79 14.25
C GLN A 782 16.98 -10.04 15.30
N GLY A 783 18.27 -9.81 15.03
CA GLY A 783 19.15 -8.96 15.83
C GLY A 783 19.03 -7.45 15.55
N GLY A 784 18.08 -7.01 14.71
CA GLY A 784 17.83 -5.60 14.41
C GLY A 784 18.69 -4.97 13.31
N HIS A 785 19.45 -5.76 12.54
CA HIS A 785 20.28 -5.24 11.45
C HIS A 785 19.44 -4.73 10.27
N ILE A 786 19.65 -3.49 9.86
CA ILE A 786 18.83 -2.82 8.82
C ILE A 786 18.96 -3.51 7.45
N GLU A 787 20.17 -3.69 6.92
CA GLU A 787 20.35 -4.25 5.58
C GLU A 787 19.99 -5.74 5.51
N GLY A 788 20.23 -6.52 6.58
CA GLY A 788 19.74 -7.90 6.69
C GLY A 788 18.20 -7.97 6.67
N THR A 789 17.53 -7.00 7.31
CA THR A 789 16.06 -6.87 7.28
C THR A 789 15.56 -6.58 5.87
N LEU A 790 16.24 -5.70 5.12
CA LEU A 790 15.93 -5.43 3.71
C LEU A 790 16.08 -6.67 2.82
N TRP A 791 17.13 -7.47 3.01
CA TRP A 791 17.30 -8.72 2.27
C TRP A 791 16.18 -9.71 2.53
N CYS A 792 15.79 -9.89 3.79
CA CYS A 792 14.69 -10.78 4.15
C CYS A 792 13.36 -10.28 3.58
N SER A 793 13.12 -8.98 3.64
CA SER A 793 11.95 -8.35 3.02
C SER A 793 11.90 -8.63 1.50
N LEU A 794 13.04 -8.55 0.82
CA LEU A 794 13.16 -8.94 -0.60
C LEU A 794 12.90 -10.44 -0.83
N TYR A 795 13.39 -11.32 0.02
CA TYR A 795 13.13 -12.77 -0.12
C TYR A 795 11.66 -13.12 0.13
N TYR A 796 11.00 -12.48 1.09
CA TYR A 796 9.57 -12.68 1.34
C TYR A 796 8.71 -12.18 0.17
N ILE A 797 9.04 -11.06 -0.48
CA ILE A 797 8.22 -10.57 -1.60
C ILE A 797 8.40 -11.42 -2.88
N THR A 798 9.61 -11.94 -3.14
CA THR A 798 9.90 -12.77 -4.34
C THR A 798 9.54 -14.23 -4.12
N GLY A 799 9.71 -14.74 -2.90
CA GLY A 799 9.53 -16.14 -2.52
C GLY A 799 10.33 -17.10 -3.41
N ASN A 800 11.57 -16.73 -3.71
CA ASN A 800 12.51 -17.50 -4.54
C ASN A 800 13.25 -18.60 -3.77
N LEU A 801 13.34 -18.50 -2.44
CA LEU A 801 13.97 -19.48 -1.57
C LEU A 801 12.93 -20.37 -0.88
N GLU A 802 13.20 -21.68 -0.78
CA GLU A 802 12.30 -22.62 -0.08
C GLU A 802 12.12 -22.27 1.41
N THR A 803 13.17 -21.77 2.06
CA THR A 803 13.14 -21.31 3.46
C THR A 803 12.38 -20.00 3.66
N PHE A 804 12.14 -19.22 2.60
CA PHE A 804 11.39 -17.96 2.61
C PHE A 804 10.18 -18.09 1.68
N PRO A 805 9.09 -18.72 2.14
CA PRO A 805 7.87 -18.77 1.37
C PRO A 805 7.38 -17.35 1.09
N ARG A 806 6.79 -17.16 -0.09
CA ARG A 806 6.31 -15.85 -0.51
C ARG A 806 5.27 -15.32 0.48
N ASP A 807 5.53 -14.14 1.05
CA ASP A 807 4.67 -13.48 2.03
C ASP A 807 4.78 -11.94 1.85
N PRO A 808 3.92 -11.34 1.01
CA PRO A 808 3.96 -9.90 0.75
C PRO A 808 3.69 -9.04 1.98
N GLU A 809 2.82 -9.50 2.89
CA GLU A 809 2.50 -8.76 4.11
C GLU A 809 3.73 -8.69 5.02
N LYS A 810 4.39 -9.83 5.29
CA LYS A 810 5.66 -9.81 6.04
C LYS A 810 6.72 -8.97 5.36
N ALA A 811 6.81 -9.02 4.03
CA ALA A 811 7.74 -8.16 3.30
C ALA A 811 7.48 -6.67 3.59
N VAL A 812 6.22 -6.22 3.56
CA VAL A 812 5.84 -4.85 3.93
C VAL A 812 6.22 -4.55 5.37
N VAL A 813 5.89 -5.41 6.34
CA VAL A 813 6.23 -5.20 7.76
C VAL A 813 7.72 -4.92 7.94
N TRP A 814 8.57 -5.73 7.30
CA TRP A 814 10.02 -5.60 7.42
C TRP A 814 10.56 -4.36 6.71
N ALA A 815 10.04 -4.04 5.52
CA ALA A 815 10.41 -2.82 4.80
C ALA A 815 9.95 -1.56 5.55
N LYS A 816 8.73 -1.56 6.08
CA LYS A 816 8.15 -0.51 6.91
C LYS A 816 9.02 -0.27 8.14
N HIS A 817 9.35 -1.30 8.92
CA HIS A 817 10.19 -1.18 10.12
C HIS A 817 11.54 -0.48 9.85
N VAL A 818 12.14 -0.71 8.68
CA VAL A 818 13.35 -0.01 8.27
C VAL A 818 13.03 1.43 7.85
N ALA A 819 12.02 1.63 6.99
CA ALA A 819 11.62 2.95 6.52
C ALA A 819 11.28 3.91 7.67
N GLU A 820 10.68 3.43 8.75
CA GLU A 820 10.35 4.22 9.95
C GLU A 820 11.57 4.74 10.71
N LYS A 821 12.79 4.26 10.40
CA LYS A 821 14.04 4.73 11.02
C LYS A 821 14.75 5.82 10.21
N ASN A 822 14.10 6.37 9.18
CA ASN A 822 14.70 7.43 8.34
C ASN A 822 14.83 8.75 9.12
N GLY A 823 15.94 9.46 8.91
CA GLY A 823 16.26 10.68 9.66
C GLY A 823 15.28 11.85 9.41
N TYR A 824 14.67 11.93 8.21
CA TYR A 824 13.70 12.98 7.89
C TYR A 824 12.44 12.88 8.75
N LEU A 825 11.93 11.68 8.96
CA LEU A 825 10.82 11.42 9.87
C LEU A 825 11.19 11.79 11.31
N GLY A 826 12.39 11.39 11.75
CA GLY A 826 12.89 11.70 13.10
C GLY A 826 12.91 13.21 13.37
N HIS A 827 13.35 14.00 12.38
CA HIS A 827 13.33 15.46 12.44
C HIS A 827 11.92 16.04 12.59
N VAL A 828 10.92 15.51 11.87
CA VAL A 828 9.53 15.97 11.97
C VAL A 828 8.94 15.64 13.34
N ILE A 829 9.14 14.42 13.84
CA ILE A 829 8.65 13.99 15.16
C ILE A 829 9.31 14.81 16.27
N ARG A 830 10.63 15.03 16.20
CA ARG A 830 11.36 15.85 17.16
C ARG A 830 10.86 17.29 17.20
N LYS A 831 10.56 17.89 16.04
CA LYS A 831 9.96 19.22 15.99
C LYS A 831 8.59 19.27 16.67
N GLY A 832 7.73 18.27 16.43
CA GLY A 832 6.45 18.15 17.10
C GLY A 832 6.60 18.03 18.62
N LEU A 833 7.54 17.21 19.09
CA LEU A 833 7.84 17.03 20.51
C LEU A 833 8.39 18.31 21.16
N ASN A 834 9.34 18.99 20.53
CA ASN A 834 9.89 20.24 21.05
C ASN A 834 8.81 21.32 21.14
N ALA A 835 7.96 21.44 20.13
CA ALA A 835 6.84 22.37 20.15
C ALA A 835 5.83 22.04 21.28
N TYR A 836 5.58 20.76 21.55
CA TYR A 836 4.74 20.33 22.68
C TYR A 836 5.37 20.73 24.02
N LEU A 837 6.66 20.42 24.23
CA LEU A 837 7.39 20.77 25.46
C LEU A 837 7.47 22.29 25.70
N GLU A 838 7.47 23.09 24.63
CA GLU A 838 7.46 24.56 24.69
C GLU A 838 6.05 25.16 24.85
N GLY A 839 5.00 24.34 24.81
CA GLY A 839 3.60 24.78 24.88
C GLY A 839 3.06 25.39 23.58
N SER A 840 3.78 25.22 22.46
CA SER A 840 3.41 25.67 21.12
C SER A 840 2.45 24.68 20.44
N TRP A 841 1.21 24.61 20.94
CA TRP A 841 0.20 23.62 20.53
C TRP A 841 -0.09 23.59 19.02
N HIS A 842 -0.09 24.75 18.35
CA HIS A 842 -0.34 24.85 16.91
C HIS A 842 0.75 24.17 16.09
N GLU A 843 2.01 24.38 16.46
CA GLU A 843 3.16 23.77 15.78
C GLU A 843 3.28 22.28 16.11
N ALA A 844 2.98 21.89 17.36
CA ALA A 844 2.90 20.48 17.75
C ALA A 844 1.82 19.75 16.93
N LEU A 845 0.61 20.32 16.83
CA LEU A 845 -0.48 19.76 16.02
C LEU A 845 -0.06 19.57 14.56
N LEU A 846 0.56 20.59 13.95
CA LEU A 846 1.01 20.53 12.55
C LEU A 846 1.98 19.36 12.32
N TYR A 847 3.03 19.26 13.13
CA TYR A 847 4.06 18.25 12.91
C TYR A 847 3.60 16.84 13.27
N TYR A 848 2.78 16.68 14.31
CA TYR A 848 2.21 15.37 14.63
C TYR A 848 1.18 14.90 13.60
N VAL A 849 0.35 15.79 13.03
CA VAL A 849 -0.52 15.46 11.89
C VAL A 849 0.29 14.99 10.69
N LEU A 850 1.36 15.73 10.33
CA LEU A 850 2.25 15.35 9.24
C LEU A 850 2.91 13.98 9.48
N ALA A 851 3.31 13.66 10.71
CA ALA A 851 3.94 12.38 11.00
C ALA A 851 2.92 11.23 11.11
N ALA A 852 1.75 11.46 11.71
CA ALA A 852 0.69 10.47 11.91
C ALA A 852 0.14 9.92 10.59
N GLU A 853 -0.01 10.79 9.57
CA GLU A 853 -0.46 10.40 8.23
C GLU A 853 0.56 9.55 7.46
N THR A 854 1.83 9.44 7.92
CA THR A 854 2.79 8.47 7.35
C THR A 854 2.63 7.04 7.89
N GLY A 855 1.73 6.84 8.86
CA GLY A 855 1.46 5.52 9.44
C GLY A 855 2.28 5.18 10.68
N ILE A 856 2.93 6.16 11.32
CA ILE A 856 3.74 5.96 12.53
C ILE A 856 2.84 5.96 13.76
N GLU A 857 2.78 4.82 14.45
CA GLU A 857 1.96 4.64 15.66
C GLU A 857 2.17 5.76 16.69
N VAL A 858 3.43 6.04 17.07
CA VAL A 858 3.77 7.04 18.09
C VAL A 858 3.21 8.42 17.75
N SER A 859 3.24 8.79 16.46
CA SER A 859 2.70 10.09 16.04
C SER A 859 1.17 10.08 16.02
N GLN A 860 0.55 8.96 15.69
CA GLN A 860 -0.90 8.78 15.75
C GLN A 860 -1.40 8.88 17.20
N THR A 861 -0.76 8.21 18.15
CA THR A 861 -1.14 8.30 19.58
C THR A 861 -0.86 9.68 20.16
N ASN A 862 0.27 10.31 19.82
CA ASN A 862 0.58 11.67 20.26
C ASN A 862 -0.41 12.71 19.73
N LEU A 863 -0.83 12.57 18.47
CA LEU A 863 -1.82 13.44 17.87
C LEU A 863 -3.20 13.24 18.50
N ALA A 864 -3.62 11.99 18.71
CA ALA A 864 -4.86 11.67 19.39
C ALA A 864 -4.87 12.29 20.80
N HIS A 865 -3.75 12.18 21.53
CA HIS A 865 -3.58 12.76 22.85
C HIS A 865 -3.70 14.30 22.84
N ILE A 866 -3.02 15.00 21.92
CA ILE A 866 -3.15 16.47 21.77
C ILE A 866 -4.62 16.86 21.50
N CYS A 867 -5.32 16.08 20.69
CA CYS A 867 -6.73 16.32 20.38
C CYS A 867 -7.67 16.08 21.58
N GLU A 868 -7.31 15.18 22.51
CA GLU A 868 -8.01 15.03 23.79
C GLU A 868 -7.72 16.18 24.75
N GLU A 869 -6.46 16.61 24.88
CA GLU A 869 -6.08 17.71 25.77
C GLU A 869 -6.59 19.08 25.31
N ARG A 870 -6.73 19.26 23.99
CA ARG A 870 -7.12 20.51 23.33
C ARG A 870 -8.20 20.27 22.26
N PRO A 871 -9.43 19.88 22.65
CA PRO A 871 -10.49 19.55 21.70
C PRO A 871 -10.96 20.77 20.89
N ASP A 872 -10.87 21.98 21.44
CA ASP A 872 -11.22 23.21 20.73
C ASP A 872 -10.22 23.53 19.62
N LEU A 873 -8.93 23.30 19.86
CA LEU A 873 -7.88 23.45 18.86
C LEU A 873 -8.10 22.46 17.71
N ALA A 874 -8.30 21.18 18.05
CA ALA A 874 -8.51 20.13 17.06
C ALA A 874 -9.73 20.41 16.19
N ARG A 875 -10.91 20.70 16.79
CA ARG A 875 -12.15 20.99 16.05
C ARG A 875 -12.07 22.25 15.18
N ARG A 876 -11.23 23.22 15.56
CA ARG A 876 -11.05 24.46 14.81
C ARG A 876 -10.27 24.26 13.52
N TYR A 877 -9.28 23.37 13.54
CA TYR A 877 -8.35 23.20 12.42
C TYR A 877 -8.53 21.92 11.64
N LEU A 878 -8.96 20.81 12.25
CA LEU A 878 -9.15 19.53 11.58
C LEU A 878 -10.62 19.32 11.25
N ALA A 879 -10.91 18.97 10.00
CA ALA A 879 -12.26 18.60 9.57
C ALA A 879 -12.62 17.15 9.97
N VAL A 880 -11.60 16.33 10.24
CA VAL A 880 -11.74 14.94 10.67
C VAL A 880 -12.00 14.82 12.17
N ASN A 881 -12.59 13.70 12.57
CA ASN A 881 -12.66 13.32 13.97
C ASN A 881 -11.28 12.89 14.48
N CYS A 882 -10.50 13.85 14.98
CA CYS A 882 -9.09 13.61 15.32
C CYS A 882 -8.90 12.45 16.31
N VAL A 883 -9.61 12.48 17.44
CA VAL A 883 -9.44 11.48 18.52
C VAL A 883 -9.78 10.08 18.01
N TRP A 884 -10.96 9.89 17.41
CA TRP A 884 -11.37 8.58 16.91
C TRP A 884 -10.47 8.10 15.77
N ARG A 885 -10.17 8.97 14.79
CA ARG A 885 -9.38 8.60 13.61
C ARG A 885 -8.00 8.08 14.01
N TYR A 886 -7.30 8.82 14.87
CA TYR A 886 -5.91 8.49 15.16
C TYR A 886 -5.78 7.37 16.19
N TYR A 887 -6.67 7.23 17.17
CA TYR A 887 -6.68 6.01 17.99
C TYR A 887 -7.06 4.77 17.18
N ASN A 888 -8.01 4.88 16.25
CA ASN A 888 -8.38 3.78 15.36
C ASN A 888 -7.20 3.36 14.45
N PHE A 889 -6.44 4.34 13.95
CA PHE A 889 -5.20 4.06 13.24
C PHE A 889 -4.15 3.40 14.13
N SER A 890 -3.98 3.87 15.36
CA SER A 890 -3.01 3.29 16.32
C SER A 890 -3.30 1.82 16.63
N VAL A 891 -4.57 1.44 16.88
CA VAL A 891 -4.92 0.03 17.17
C VAL A 891 -4.80 -0.90 15.96
N SER A 892 -4.76 -0.34 14.75
CA SER A 892 -4.56 -1.08 13.50
C SER A 892 -3.07 -1.32 13.17
N GLN A 893 -2.16 -0.85 14.03
CA GLN A 893 -0.72 -1.05 13.89
C GLN A 893 -0.30 -2.41 14.47
N ILE A 894 0.86 -2.91 14.05
CA ILE A 894 1.37 -4.24 14.41
C ILE A 894 1.70 -4.31 15.91
N ASP A 895 2.33 -3.26 16.44
CA ASP A 895 2.75 -3.15 17.85
C ASP A 895 2.01 -1.97 18.50
N ALA A 896 0.68 -2.00 18.47
CA ALA A 896 -0.14 -0.96 19.08
C ALA A 896 0.02 -0.98 20.62
N PRO A 897 0.10 0.18 21.28
CA PRO A 897 0.24 0.21 22.73
C PRO A 897 -1.10 -0.11 23.42
N SER A 898 -1.04 -0.80 24.56
CA SER A 898 -2.22 -1.20 25.34
C SER A 898 -3.21 -0.06 25.60
N PHE A 899 -2.70 1.14 25.91
CA PHE A 899 -3.56 2.29 26.18
C PHE A 899 -4.35 2.77 24.97
N ALA A 900 -3.89 2.53 23.73
CA ALA A 900 -4.67 2.87 22.55
C ALA A 900 -5.89 1.96 22.42
N TYR A 901 -5.75 0.68 22.76
CA TYR A 901 -6.89 -0.24 22.87
C TYR A 901 -7.86 0.20 23.96
N LEU A 902 -7.37 0.60 25.15
CA LEU A 902 -8.24 1.14 26.21
C LEU A 902 -9.04 2.35 25.71
N LYS A 903 -8.38 3.29 25.03
CA LYS A 903 -9.02 4.48 24.47
C LYS A 903 -10.07 4.16 23.41
N MET A 904 -9.77 3.23 22.50
CA MET A 904 -10.77 2.75 21.53
C MET A 904 -11.92 2.01 22.20
N GLY A 905 -11.63 1.20 23.23
CA GLY A 905 -12.64 0.54 24.05
C GLY A 905 -13.59 1.53 24.72
N ASP A 906 -13.06 2.63 25.28
CA ASP A 906 -13.83 3.71 25.88
C ASP A 906 -14.69 4.44 24.83
N LEU A 907 -14.14 4.69 23.64
CA LEU A 907 -14.88 5.31 22.53
C LEU A 907 -16.06 4.44 22.06
N TYR A 908 -15.88 3.12 21.99
CA TYR A 908 -16.96 2.18 21.68
C TYR A 908 -17.96 2.04 22.84
N TYR A 909 -17.49 2.07 24.09
CA TYR A 909 -18.31 1.94 25.28
C TYR A 909 -19.26 3.14 25.47
N TYR A 910 -18.75 4.37 25.40
CA TYR A 910 -19.57 5.57 25.56
C TYR A 910 -20.34 5.93 24.28
N GLY A 911 -19.92 5.41 23.13
CA GLY A 911 -20.35 5.90 21.82
C GLY A 911 -19.71 7.24 21.47
N HIS A 912 -19.73 7.60 20.19
CA HIS A 912 -19.11 8.84 19.71
C HIS A 912 -19.99 9.56 18.68
N GLN A 913 -19.64 10.81 18.32
CA GLN A 913 -20.42 11.83 17.59
C GLN A 913 -21.25 11.41 16.34
N ASN A 914 -21.18 10.17 15.85
CA ASN A 914 -22.09 9.55 14.87
C ASN A 914 -22.16 8.01 14.95
N GLN A 915 -21.66 7.38 16.01
CA GLN A 915 -21.62 5.94 16.21
C GLN A 915 -22.24 5.58 17.56
N SER A 916 -23.25 4.72 17.55
CA SER A 916 -23.88 4.20 18.77
C SER A 916 -22.87 3.40 19.58
N GLN A 917 -23.15 3.27 20.88
CA GLN A 917 -22.45 2.34 21.76
C GLN A 917 -22.34 0.95 21.12
N ASP A 918 -21.13 0.40 21.10
CA ASP A 918 -20.82 -0.93 20.61
C ASP A 918 -20.06 -1.71 21.69
N LEU A 919 -20.82 -2.43 22.52
CA LEU A 919 -20.27 -3.19 23.64
C LEU A 919 -19.39 -4.36 23.17
N GLU A 920 -19.66 -4.94 21.99
CA GLU A 920 -18.89 -6.08 21.50
C GLU A 920 -17.47 -5.65 21.11
N LEU A 921 -17.35 -4.58 20.33
CA LEU A 921 -16.05 -4.00 19.98
C LEU A 921 -15.33 -3.44 21.22
N SER A 922 -16.06 -2.87 22.18
CA SER A 922 -15.47 -2.43 23.45
C SER A 922 -14.83 -3.58 24.23
N VAL A 923 -15.54 -4.72 24.38
CA VAL A 923 -15.01 -5.93 25.01
C VAL A 923 -13.77 -6.43 24.27
N GLN A 924 -13.78 -6.46 22.93
CA GLN A 924 -12.62 -6.88 22.14
C GLN A 924 -11.39 -5.98 22.40
N MET A 925 -11.57 -4.66 22.41
CA MET A 925 -10.47 -3.73 22.67
C MET A 925 -9.93 -3.87 24.10
N TYR A 926 -10.79 -3.94 25.12
CA TYR A 926 -10.33 -4.13 26.50
C TYR A 926 -9.66 -5.49 26.71
N ALA A 927 -10.11 -6.54 26.03
CA ALA A 927 -9.45 -7.85 26.04
C ALA A 927 -8.06 -7.80 25.41
N GLN A 928 -7.88 -7.06 24.32
CA GLN A 928 -6.56 -6.87 23.72
C GLN A 928 -5.61 -6.13 24.67
N ALA A 929 -6.07 -5.08 25.35
CA ALA A 929 -5.27 -4.39 26.36
C ALA A 929 -4.92 -5.31 27.55
N ALA A 930 -5.88 -6.14 27.99
CA ALA A 930 -5.65 -7.10 29.08
C ALA A 930 -4.60 -8.17 28.70
N LEU A 931 -4.58 -8.62 27.44
CA LEU A 931 -3.55 -9.54 26.94
C LEU A 931 -2.14 -8.96 26.94
N ASP A 932 -2.02 -7.66 26.68
CA ASP A 932 -0.75 -6.95 26.79
C ASP A 932 -0.30 -6.79 28.26
N GLY A 933 -1.09 -7.32 29.21
CA GLY A 933 -0.83 -7.26 30.64
C GLY A 933 -1.30 -5.96 31.29
N ASP A 934 -2.14 -5.17 30.62
CA ASP A 934 -2.64 -3.91 31.16
C ASP A 934 -3.75 -4.15 32.20
N SER A 935 -3.45 -3.81 33.46
CA SER A 935 -4.38 -3.92 34.58
C SER A 935 -5.73 -3.21 34.35
N GLN A 936 -5.76 -2.09 33.62
CA GLN A 936 -7.00 -1.37 33.33
C GLN A 936 -7.90 -2.15 32.36
N GLY A 937 -7.32 -2.95 31.46
CA GLY A 937 -8.09 -3.83 30.58
C GLY A 937 -8.89 -4.87 31.37
N PHE A 938 -8.23 -5.54 32.32
CA PHE A 938 -8.90 -6.49 33.22
C PHE A 938 -9.99 -5.81 34.06
N PHE A 939 -9.70 -4.63 34.59
CA PHE A 939 -10.65 -3.84 35.37
C PHE A 939 -11.92 -3.50 34.55
N ASN A 940 -11.74 -2.97 33.34
CA ASN A 940 -12.83 -2.57 32.47
C ASN A 940 -13.69 -3.76 32.04
N LEU A 941 -13.08 -4.91 31.73
CA LEU A 941 -13.83 -6.14 31.43
C LEU A 941 -14.67 -6.59 32.64
N ALA A 942 -14.11 -6.53 33.85
CA ALA A 942 -14.86 -6.88 35.06
C ALA A 942 -16.03 -5.91 35.30
N LEU A 943 -15.82 -4.61 35.09
CA LEU A 943 -16.87 -3.59 35.18
C LEU A 943 -18.02 -3.87 34.20
N LEU A 944 -17.71 -4.23 32.95
CA LEU A 944 -18.74 -4.59 31.97
C LEU A 944 -19.58 -5.79 32.42
N ILE A 945 -18.98 -6.79 33.06
CA ILE A 945 -19.74 -7.92 33.65
C ILE A 945 -20.65 -7.44 34.78
N GLU A 946 -20.20 -6.51 35.63
CA GLU A 946 -21.02 -5.95 36.71
C GLU A 946 -22.24 -5.19 36.19
N GLU A 947 -22.08 -4.50 35.05
CA GLU A 947 -23.15 -3.79 34.34
C GLU A 947 -24.12 -4.72 33.59
N GLY A 948 -23.82 -6.03 33.57
CA GLY A 948 -24.68 -7.06 32.97
C GLY A 948 -24.28 -7.44 31.54
N ALA A 949 -23.13 -6.99 31.04
CA ALA A 949 -22.61 -7.43 29.74
C ALA A 949 -22.08 -8.87 29.84
N THR A 950 -22.24 -9.63 28.74
CA THR A 950 -21.74 -11.00 28.62
C THR A 950 -20.47 -11.01 27.78
N ILE A 951 -19.36 -11.47 28.34
CA ILE A 951 -18.12 -11.67 27.57
C ILE A 951 -18.24 -12.98 26.76
N PRO A 952 -18.05 -12.95 25.43
CA PRO A 952 -18.05 -14.16 24.61
C PRO A 952 -16.98 -15.17 25.05
N HIS A 953 -17.31 -16.47 25.02
CA HIS A 953 -16.37 -17.53 25.42
C HIS A 953 -15.04 -17.51 24.64
N HIS A 954 -15.06 -17.18 23.36
CA HIS A 954 -13.83 -17.09 22.57
C HIS A 954 -12.87 -16.00 23.08
N ILE A 955 -13.37 -14.93 23.69
CA ILE A 955 -12.54 -13.88 24.30
C ILE A 955 -11.98 -14.34 25.65
N LEU A 956 -12.76 -15.10 26.42
CA LEU A 956 -12.27 -15.70 27.67
C LEU A 956 -11.18 -16.75 27.38
N ASP A 957 -11.37 -17.56 26.33
CA ASP A 957 -10.37 -18.51 25.84
C ASP A 957 -9.11 -17.76 25.36
N PHE A 958 -9.30 -16.65 24.64
CA PHE A 958 -8.22 -15.79 24.17
C PHE A 958 -7.41 -15.18 25.33
N LEU A 959 -8.06 -14.84 26.44
CA LEU A 959 -7.44 -14.39 27.69
C LEU A 959 -6.86 -15.53 28.54
N GLU A 960 -6.88 -16.78 28.06
CA GLU A 960 -6.41 -17.96 28.81
C GLU A 960 -7.12 -18.12 30.17
N ILE A 961 -8.44 -17.88 30.22
CA ILE A 961 -9.27 -18.15 31.40
C ILE A 961 -9.79 -19.60 31.31
N ASP A 962 -9.66 -20.37 32.39
CA ASP A 962 -10.05 -21.78 32.40
C ASP A 962 -11.55 -21.95 32.09
N PRO A 963 -11.93 -22.77 31.10
CA PRO A 963 -13.33 -23.01 30.73
C PRO A 963 -14.23 -23.51 31.87
N THR A 964 -13.66 -24.13 32.91
CA THR A 964 -14.41 -24.55 34.11
C THR A 964 -15.00 -23.37 34.90
N ILE A 965 -14.41 -22.18 34.75
CA ILE A 965 -14.81 -20.93 35.40
C ILE A 965 -16.05 -20.31 34.70
N TYR A 966 -16.39 -20.75 33.48
CA TYR A 966 -17.52 -20.21 32.68
C TYR A 966 -18.89 -20.44 33.30
N SER A 967 -18.96 -21.31 34.32
CA SER A 967 -20.19 -21.68 35.02
C SER A 967 -20.87 -20.51 35.74
N SER A 968 -20.14 -19.42 36.05
CA SER A 968 -20.71 -18.26 36.72
C SER A 968 -19.97 -16.97 36.37
N ASN A 969 -20.72 -15.91 36.02
CA ASN A 969 -20.18 -14.56 35.85
C ASN A 969 -19.38 -14.10 37.08
N PHE A 970 -19.74 -14.60 38.27
CA PHE A 970 -19.01 -14.32 39.50
C PHE A 970 -17.58 -14.87 39.48
N SER A 971 -17.41 -16.11 39.02
CA SER A 971 -16.09 -16.75 38.99
C SER A 971 -15.17 -16.07 37.98
N ILE A 972 -15.73 -15.66 36.84
CA ILE A 972 -15.01 -14.86 35.82
C ILE A 972 -14.60 -13.51 36.40
N LEU A 973 -15.52 -12.82 37.07
CA LEU A 973 -15.24 -11.50 37.65
C LEU A 973 -14.19 -11.56 38.78
N ARG A 974 -14.20 -12.63 39.58
CA ARG A 974 -13.13 -12.88 40.57
C ARG A 974 -11.77 -13.02 39.89
N GLU A 975 -11.68 -13.84 38.84
CA GLU A 975 -10.45 -14.05 38.09
C GLU A 975 -9.94 -12.75 37.47
N LEU A 976 -10.82 -11.94 36.87
CA LEU A 976 -10.46 -10.66 36.26
C LEU A 976 -9.92 -9.66 37.28
N TYR A 977 -10.56 -9.49 38.45
CA TYR A 977 -10.04 -8.60 39.49
C TYR A 977 -8.77 -9.13 40.16
N GLU A 978 -8.60 -10.45 40.28
CA GLU A 978 -7.35 -11.05 40.75
C GLU A 978 -6.20 -10.76 39.76
N ARG A 979 -6.45 -10.88 38.46
CA ARG A 979 -5.48 -10.53 37.41
C ARG A 979 -5.19 -9.02 37.34
N CYS A 980 -6.20 -8.16 37.49
CA CYS A 980 -6.03 -6.71 37.65
C CYS A 980 -5.03 -6.42 38.77
N TRP A 981 -5.22 -7.06 39.92
CA TRP A 981 -4.36 -6.88 41.08
C TRP A 981 -2.94 -7.44 40.84
N SER A 982 -2.80 -8.64 40.27
CA SER A 982 -1.49 -9.25 40.04
C SER A 982 -0.64 -8.54 38.98
N HIS A 983 -1.28 -7.91 37.99
CA HIS A 983 -0.64 -7.12 36.93
C HIS A 983 -0.60 -5.61 37.23
N SER A 984 -0.92 -5.21 38.46
CA SER A 984 -0.99 -3.79 38.81
C SER A 984 0.38 -3.10 38.78
N ASN A 985 0.36 -1.84 38.33
CA ASN A 985 1.49 -0.90 38.43
C ASN A 985 1.24 0.08 39.59
N GLU A 986 2.14 1.05 39.79
CA GLU A 986 2.02 2.02 40.90
C GLU A 986 0.68 2.78 40.89
N GLU A 987 0.12 3.07 39.71
CA GLU A 987 -1.15 3.80 39.57
C GLU A 987 -2.38 2.90 39.77
N SER A 988 -2.35 1.67 39.25
CA SER A 988 -3.50 0.75 39.27
C SER A 988 -3.58 -0.14 40.52
N PHE A 989 -2.53 -0.19 41.33
CA PHE A 989 -2.50 -1.00 42.56
C PHE A 989 -3.66 -0.68 43.50
N SER A 990 -3.92 0.61 43.76
CA SER A 990 -4.99 1.04 44.67
C SER A 990 -6.39 0.72 44.11
N PRO A 991 -6.75 1.12 42.86
CA PRO A 991 -8.02 0.75 42.25
C PRO A 991 -8.29 -0.76 42.18
N CYS A 992 -7.34 -1.57 41.69
CA CYS A 992 -7.52 -3.02 41.60
C CYS A 992 -7.68 -3.67 42.99
N SER A 993 -6.90 -3.22 43.98
CA SER A 993 -7.01 -3.72 45.37
C SER A 993 -8.38 -3.40 45.98
N LEU A 994 -8.89 -2.18 45.75
CA LEU A 994 -10.20 -1.76 46.24
C LEU A 994 -11.34 -2.53 45.56
N ALA A 995 -11.27 -2.75 44.25
CA ALA A 995 -12.26 -3.54 43.52
C ALA A 995 -12.27 -5.01 43.95
N TRP A 996 -11.10 -5.60 44.15
CA TRP A 996 -10.98 -6.96 44.67
C TRP A 996 -11.53 -7.08 46.10
N LEU A 997 -11.23 -6.10 46.97
CA LEU A 997 -11.80 -6.02 48.32
C LEU A 997 -13.33 -5.85 48.28
N TYR A 998 -13.84 -4.98 47.41
CA TYR A 998 -15.27 -4.74 47.21
C TYR A 998 -16.00 -6.03 46.83
N LEU A 999 -15.44 -6.82 45.92
CA LEU A 999 -15.99 -8.13 45.53
C LEU A 999 -16.11 -9.08 46.73
N HIS A 1000 -15.06 -9.17 47.56
CA HIS A 1000 -15.06 -10.01 48.76
C HIS A 1000 -16.06 -9.51 49.82
N LEU A 1001 -16.17 -8.19 50.01
CA LEU A 1001 -17.17 -7.63 50.91
C LEU A 1001 -18.60 -7.90 50.42
N ARG A 1002 -18.83 -7.84 49.11
CA ARG A 1002 -20.12 -8.18 48.48
C ARG A 1002 -20.49 -9.66 48.71
N LEU A 1003 -19.51 -10.57 48.64
CA LEU A 1003 -19.68 -11.99 49.00
C LEU A 1003 -20.08 -12.16 50.47
N VAL A 1004 -19.35 -11.53 51.38
CA VAL A 1004 -19.64 -11.59 52.82
C VAL A 1004 -21.02 -11.01 53.11
N TRP A 1005 -21.39 -9.91 52.47
CA TRP A 1005 -22.70 -9.30 52.63
C TRP A 1005 -23.84 -10.15 52.06
N GLY A 1006 -23.64 -10.75 50.88
CA GLY A 1006 -24.62 -11.65 50.26
C GLY A 1006 -24.88 -12.91 51.09
N THR A 1007 -23.83 -13.47 51.70
CA THR A 1007 -23.93 -14.61 52.62
C THR A 1007 -24.56 -14.23 53.96
N LEU A 1008 -24.28 -13.03 54.48
CA LEU A 1008 -24.95 -12.49 55.67
C LEU A 1008 -26.44 -12.28 55.44
N LEU A 1009 -26.85 -11.69 54.31
CA LEU A 1009 -28.26 -11.47 53.94
C LEU A 1009 -29.06 -12.76 53.71
N HIS A 1010 -28.41 -13.83 53.21
CA HIS A 1010 -29.03 -15.15 53.04
C HIS A 1010 -28.96 -16.02 54.31
N SER A 1011 -28.28 -15.55 55.36
CA SER A 1011 -28.23 -16.32 56.60
C SER A 1011 -29.60 -16.29 57.27
N ALA A 1012 -30.11 -17.48 57.61
CA ALA A 1012 -31.30 -17.63 58.45
C ALA A 1012 -31.20 -16.83 59.77
N LEU A 1013 -29.98 -16.45 60.16
CA LEU A 1013 -29.64 -15.66 61.34
C LEU A 1013 -30.24 -14.25 61.30
N ILE A 1014 -30.35 -13.58 60.15
CA ILE A 1014 -31.00 -12.25 60.06
C ILE A 1014 -32.52 -12.38 60.16
N TYR A 1015 -33.13 -13.40 59.54
CA TYR A 1015 -34.54 -13.71 59.76
C TYR A 1015 -34.81 -14.13 61.21
N PHE A 1016 -33.90 -14.88 61.85
CA PHE A 1016 -33.99 -15.27 63.25
C PHE A 1016 -33.83 -14.07 64.19
N LEU A 1017 -32.86 -13.16 63.94
CA LEU A 1017 -32.69 -11.95 64.74
C LEU A 1017 -33.80 -10.94 64.50
N GLY A 1018 -34.29 -10.81 63.26
CA GLY A 1018 -35.43 -9.97 62.92
C GLY A 1018 -36.72 -10.48 63.56
N THR A 1019 -37.00 -11.78 63.49
CA THR A 1019 -38.15 -12.41 64.18
C THR A 1019 -37.97 -12.42 65.70
N PHE A 1020 -36.76 -12.59 66.21
CA PHE A 1020 -36.45 -12.49 67.64
C PHE A 1020 -36.68 -11.06 68.15
N LEU A 1021 -36.14 -10.03 67.48
CA LEU A 1021 -36.37 -8.63 67.82
C LEU A 1021 -37.84 -8.24 67.70
N LEU A 1022 -38.54 -8.71 66.67
CA LEU A 1022 -39.98 -8.53 66.53
C LEU A 1022 -40.75 -9.23 67.67
N SER A 1023 -40.34 -10.45 68.06
CA SER A 1023 -40.96 -11.18 69.17
C SER A 1023 -40.69 -10.54 70.53
N VAL A 1024 -39.51 -9.94 70.73
CA VAL A 1024 -39.17 -9.18 71.93
C VAL A 1024 -39.96 -7.87 71.98
N LEU A 1025 -40.14 -7.18 70.84
CA LEU A 1025 -41.00 -5.99 70.75
C LEU A 1025 -42.48 -6.33 71.00
N ILE A 1026 -42.98 -7.46 70.48
CA ILE A 1026 -44.33 -7.94 70.74
C ILE A 1026 -44.47 -8.33 72.22
N ALA A 1027 -43.50 -9.03 72.81
CA ALA A 1027 -43.51 -9.37 74.23
C ALA A 1027 -43.49 -8.12 75.12
N TRP A 1028 -42.67 -7.12 74.77
CA TRP A 1028 -42.58 -5.86 75.50
C TRP A 1028 -43.87 -5.04 75.41
N THR A 1029 -44.50 -4.98 74.23
CA THR A 1029 -45.80 -4.31 74.06
C THR A 1029 -46.93 -5.05 74.78
N VAL A 1030 -46.97 -6.39 74.75
CA VAL A 1030 -47.94 -7.19 75.52
C VAL A 1030 -47.74 -6.99 77.03
N GLN A 1031 -46.49 -6.96 77.51
CA GLN A 1031 -46.18 -6.72 78.92
C GLN A 1031 -46.48 -5.28 79.35
N TYR A 1032 -46.32 -4.31 78.45
CA TYR A 1032 -46.71 -2.91 78.66
C TYR A 1032 -48.23 -2.76 78.74
N PHE A 1033 -49.02 -3.41 77.87
CA PHE A 1033 -50.48 -3.36 77.94
C PHE A 1033 -51.09 -4.20 79.10
N GLN A 1034 -50.41 -5.27 79.53
CA GLN A 1034 -50.80 -6.03 80.74
C GLN A 1034 -50.47 -5.28 82.05
N SER A 1035 -49.44 -4.43 82.07
CA SER A 1035 -49.12 -3.60 83.24
C SER A 1035 -49.96 -2.33 83.33
N VAL A 1036 -50.49 -1.82 82.21
CA VAL A 1036 -51.37 -0.64 82.17
C VAL A 1036 -52.86 -0.98 82.46
N SER A 1037 -53.26 -2.26 82.39
CA SER A 1037 -54.65 -2.69 82.70
C SER A 1037 -54.88 -3.10 84.17
N ALA A 1038 -53.84 -3.12 85.02
CA ALA A 1038 -53.91 -3.58 86.41
C ALA A 1038 -53.93 -2.47 87.48
N SER A 1039 -53.93 -1.18 87.11
CA SER A 1039 -53.92 -0.08 88.09
C SER A 1039 -54.85 1.07 87.68
N GLY A 1040 -56.16 0.78 87.64
CA GLY A 1040 -57.20 1.80 87.58
C GLY A 1040 -57.81 2.09 88.96
N SER A 1041 -57.49 3.25 89.55
CA SER A 1041 -58.36 3.95 90.51
C SER A 1041 -58.00 5.46 90.65
N SER A 1042 -58.73 6.28 89.87
CA SER A 1042 -59.42 7.58 90.14
C SER A 1042 -59.22 8.37 91.48
N PRO A 1043 -59.68 9.66 91.61
CA PRO A 1043 -59.38 10.88 90.83
C PRO A 1043 -59.26 12.22 91.67
N THR A 1044 -58.83 13.32 91.00
CA THR A 1044 -59.08 14.81 91.23
C THR A 1044 -58.44 15.59 92.40
N PRO A 1045 -58.30 16.97 92.37
CA PRO A 1045 -58.52 17.98 91.30
C PRO A 1045 -57.46 19.12 91.12
N ALA A 1046 -57.55 19.82 89.96
CA ALA A 1046 -57.32 21.25 89.61
C ALA A 1046 -56.08 22.08 90.09
N GLN A 1047 -55.33 22.68 89.13
CA GLN A 1047 -55.31 24.15 88.84
C GLN A 1047 -54.33 24.57 87.69
N THR A 1048 -54.91 25.15 86.62
CA THR A 1048 -54.51 26.33 85.80
C THR A 1048 -53.03 26.73 85.52
N SER A 1049 -52.57 26.47 84.28
CA SER A 1049 -52.06 27.35 83.17
C SER A 1049 -51.24 28.65 83.42
N PRO A 1050 -50.55 29.27 82.42
CA PRO A 1050 -50.35 28.94 80.98
C PRO A 1050 -48.90 29.12 80.42
N GLY A 1051 -48.70 28.72 79.14
CA GLY A 1051 -47.48 28.89 78.30
C GLY A 1051 -47.30 30.31 77.70
N PRO A 1052 -46.96 30.53 76.39
CA PRO A 1052 -46.74 29.56 75.29
C PRO A 1052 -45.70 29.95 74.18
N ALA A 1053 -45.61 29.07 73.16
CA ALA A 1053 -45.51 29.27 71.69
C ALA A 1053 -44.26 29.91 71.03
N ALA A 1054 -43.53 29.24 70.11
CA ALA A 1054 -43.84 28.78 68.73
C ALA A 1054 -43.79 29.95 67.69
N SER A 1055 -43.35 29.81 66.43
CA SER A 1055 -43.72 28.80 65.42
C SER A 1055 -43.00 29.02 64.05
N THR A 1056 -42.91 27.94 63.23
CA THR A 1056 -43.24 27.83 61.76
C THR A 1056 -42.61 28.79 60.71
N SER A 1057 -42.52 28.56 59.39
CA SER A 1057 -42.55 27.46 58.40
C SER A 1057 -42.42 28.13 56.99
N SER A 1058 -42.07 27.36 55.94
CA SER A 1058 -42.07 27.60 54.46
C SER A 1058 -43.32 28.32 53.84
N PRO A 1059 -43.57 28.49 52.49
CA PRO A 1059 -42.93 27.95 51.26
C PRO A 1059 -42.99 28.83 49.94
N ALA A 1060 -42.55 28.23 48.82
CA ALA A 1060 -43.19 28.19 47.46
C ALA A 1060 -42.89 29.19 46.30
N ALA A 1061 -42.72 28.56 45.12
CA ALA A 1061 -43.25 28.87 43.77
C ALA A 1061 -42.34 29.49 42.66
N THR A 1062 -42.36 28.78 41.53
CA THR A 1062 -41.87 28.96 40.14
C THR A 1062 -42.57 30.10 39.35
N PRO A 1063 -42.44 30.33 38.00
CA PRO A 1063 -41.58 29.76 36.94
C PRO A 1063 -40.98 30.78 35.88
N ALA A 1064 -40.19 30.22 34.96
CA ALA A 1064 -40.11 30.47 33.49
C ALA A 1064 -39.56 31.77 32.85
N ALA A 1065 -38.62 31.52 31.93
CA ALA A 1065 -38.52 31.96 30.52
C ALA A 1065 -37.82 33.28 30.14
N ASP A 1066 -36.77 33.06 29.34
CA ASP A 1066 -36.42 33.68 28.06
C ASP A 1066 -35.60 34.99 27.94
N ALA A 1067 -34.55 34.80 27.13
CA ALA A 1067 -34.01 35.67 26.08
C ALA A 1067 -33.09 36.84 26.45
N TRP A 1068 -31.82 36.60 26.10
CA TRP A 1068 -30.91 37.43 25.30
C TRP A 1068 -30.88 38.94 25.60
N ASP A 1069 -29.73 39.45 26.07
CA ASP A 1069 -28.94 40.34 25.21
C ASP A 1069 -27.49 40.52 25.68
N GLN A 1070 -26.71 41.00 24.72
CA GLN A 1070 -25.27 41.18 24.61
C GLN A 1070 -24.63 42.14 25.63
N GLY A 1071 -23.31 41.98 25.84
CA GLY A 1071 -22.46 43.07 26.34
C GLY A 1071 -21.18 42.63 27.04
N GLN A 1072 -20.09 42.47 26.27
CA GLN A 1072 -18.70 42.46 26.78
C GLN A 1072 -18.33 43.84 27.44
N PRO A 1073 -17.05 44.09 27.80
CA PRO A 1073 -16.29 43.53 28.91
C PRO A 1073 -15.72 44.65 29.80
N THR A 1074 -15.27 44.37 31.03
CA THR A 1074 -14.21 45.21 31.63
C THR A 1074 -13.26 44.39 32.49
N VAL A 1075 -12.00 44.62 32.19
CA VAL A 1075 -10.75 44.13 32.79
C VAL A 1075 -10.58 44.69 34.21
N THR A 1076 -10.10 43.87 35.15
CA THR A 1076 -9.00 44.24 36.08
C THR A 1076 -8.44 43.04 36.87
N ASN A 1077 -7.21 42.65 36.46
CA ASN A 1077 -6.03 42.26 37.24
C ASN A 1077 -6.13 41.88 38.75
N ASN A 1078 -5.58 40.68 39.01
CA ASN A 1078 -4.56 40.31 40.03
C ASN A 1078 -4.96 40.21 41.52
N PRO A 1079 -4.16 39.53 42.37
CA PRO A 1079 -3.64 38.14 42.26
C PRO A 1079 -3.67 37.37 43.62
N GLU A 1080 -3.67 36.03 43.57
CA GLU A 1080 -3.12 35.09 44.60
C GLU A 1080 -3.58 35.21 46.09
N PRO A 1081 -3.24 34.28 47.02
CA PRO A 1081 -2.40 33.06 46.91
C PRO A 1081 -3.01 31.75 47.47
N ARG A 1082 -2.42 30.65 46.99
CA ARG A 1082 -1.97 29.41 47.67
C ARG A 1082 -2.76 28.86 48.87
N GLY A 1083 -3.17 27.60 48.69
CA GLY A 1083 -3.25 26.52 49.69
C GLY A 1083 -3.03 25.21 48.97
#